data_AF-A0A8T5ASN4-F1
#
_entry.id   AF-A0A8T5ASN4-F1
#
_cell.length_a   1.000
_cell.length_b   1.000
_cell.length_c   1.000
_cell.angle_alpha   90.00
_cell.angle_beta   90.00
_cell.angle_gamma   90.00
#
_symmetry.space_group_name_H-M   'P 1'
#
loop_
_entity.id
_entity.type
_entity.pdbx_description
1 polymer ?
#
loop_
_entity_poly.entity_id
_entity_poly.type
_entity_poly.pdbx_seq_one_letter_code
_entity_poly.pdbx_strand_id
1 'polypeptide(L)'
;MELNGVIGVYICHCGRNIKGTVDVERVKNAVSRFRDVKVVETYDYLCSTPGQKIIKEGIKEKGVDRVVVAACSAQLHLETFRKAVSDAGLNPYLLEMVNIREHCSWVHNDVDKATFKAIDLIRGAVNRARHLEELQSIKTVVKKDVLVVGGGIAGIQSALELAAKGHKVYLVERNPSVGGHMAQLSETFPTLDCSYCILAPRMVQVSQHPNIQIITMAEPVAIRGIPGDYTVTVRVKPRYVDESRCTGCDECAKVCPVQILNEFDENLELRKAIFIPYPQAVPRVYAIDADRCIKCFRCVDVCGPKAINFSREPIEIELNVGAIVIATGYDLIDPRNLGEYSYGTHPDIVTNLEFERIMRLGFRRPSDGKIPKKVAFILCAGSRALREGSKEYCCKIGCMIAIKQSIILMKAVAGAEPWIFYQDLRAAGRGYEEFLSRAKDQGVKFIRGLPSRVIPTKNGLVVKAVDTISGIPIEENFDMVVLSAAIVPSSGTEAIAKVFGISIGTDGFLLEKHYKLDPVDSLRKAIFVCGCALGPKDIRESVEGAMAAASRVASFIGKGELEHPPEVPRINVDKCNLCGECVAICPTNALLLEGSMVKVVSVACIGCGACVTACPQKAVDLANFTEEQFIEQIKGVCEGEIAEPKIIVFVEKTTAYASLDLAGTRRYNYIANVRPIPVPSCMRVGIKHVLAAFAYGADGVGLIEGDDSPFSGEKLRQYTTKLKDELRRYGVNPLRLQSTTTTVPQYDKTVDFLQTMSARISRLGKISQNEREKVKAALRNLQ
;
A
#
# COMPACT_ATOMS: atom_id res chain seq x y z
N MET A 1 15.20 42.27 7.40
CA MET A 1 14.35 43.13 6.54
C MET A 1 12.93 42.93 6.99
N GLU A 2 12.26 43.97 7.50
CA GLU A 2 10.82 43.88 7.80
C GLU A 2 10.07 43.72 6.48
N LEU A 3 9.50 42.54 6.26
CA LEU A 3 8.56 42.31 5.17
C LEU A 3 7.30 43.12 5.49
N ASN A 4 7.08 44.23 4.78
CA ASN A 4 5.83 45.00 4.79
C ASN A 4 4.71 44.23 4.06
N GLY A 5 4.43 42.99 4.49
CA GLY A 5 3.38 42.16 3.89
C GLY A 5 1.99 42.56 4.39
N VAL A 6 0.98 42.35 3.55
CA VAL A 6 -0.43 42.62 3.83
C VAL A 6 -1.17 41.29 3.98
N ILE A 7 -1.37 40.86 5.22
CA ILE A 7 -2.08 39.62 5.52
C ILE A 7 -3.60 39.86 5.51
N GLY A 8 -4.30 39.06 4.71
CA GLY A 8 -5.76 38.98 4.69
C GLY A 8 -6.23 37.72 5.43
N VAL A 9 -7.06 37.89 6.46
CA VAL A 9 -7.64 36.79 7.22
C VAL A 9 -9.14 36.67 6.93
N TYR A 10 -9.56 35.50 6.47
CA TYR A 10 -10.95 35.24 6.07
C TYR A 10 -11.53 34.14 6.97
N ILE A 11 -12.60 34.47 7.70
CA ILE A 11 -13.18 33.59 8.71
C ILE A 11 -14.56 33.10 8.26
N CYS A 12 -14.73 31.78 8.18
CA CYS A 12 -15.97 31.16 7.74
C CYS A 12 -16.95 30.97 8.90
N HIS A 13 -18.25 31.22 8.71
CA HIS A 13 -19.28 30.82 9.68
C HIS A 13 -19.71 29.36 9.50
N CYS A 14 -19.58 28.84 8.27
CA CYS A 14 -20.08 27.54 7.82
C CYS A 14 -21.55 27.33 8.19
N GLY A 15 -22.39 28.35 7.98
CA GLY A 15 -23.74 28.41 8.52
C GLY A 15 -23.71 28.47 10.05
N ARG A 16 -24.31 27.48 10.73
CA ARG A 16 -24.21 27.35 12.20
C ARG A 16 -23.07 26.44 12.66
N ASN A 17 -22.31 25.82 11.76
CA ASN A 17 -21.29 24.83 12.13
C ASN A 17 -20.09 25.43 12.86
N ILE A 18 -19.65 26.64 12.50
CA ILE A 18 -18.60 27.37 13.22
C ILE A 18 -19.24 28.42 14.12
N LYS A 19 -20.07 29.31 13.55
CA LYS A 19 -20.72 30.42 14.29
C LYS A 19 -21.60 29.98 15.45
N GLY A 20 -22.09 28.73 15.47
CA GLY A 20 -22.88 28.20 16.58
C GLY A 20 -22.09 27.94 17.86
N THR A 21 -20.77 27.76 17.75
CA THR A 21 -19.88 27.43 18.89
C THR A 21 -18.70 28.40 19.01
N VAL A 22 -18.37 29.13 17.95
CA VAL A 22 -17.28 30.11 17.94
C VAL A 22 -17.90 31.48 17.70
N ASP A 23 -17.62 32.43 18.59
CA ASP A 23 -18.00 33.83 18.41
C ASP A 23 -17.09 34.46 17.36
N VAL A 24 -17.53 34.37 16.11
CA VAL A 24 -16.76 34.85 14.95
C VAL A 24 -16.49 36.35 15.02
N GLU A 25 -17.37 37.15 15.63
CA GLU A 25 -17.16 38.60 15.71
C GLU A 25 -16.07 38.93 16.73
N ARG A 26 -16.04 38.22 17.86
CA ARG A 26 -14.93 38.31 18.80
C ARG A 26 -13.61 37.81 18.20
N VAL A 27 -13.63 36.75 17.40
CA VAL A 27 -12.45 36.30 16.66
C VAL A 27 -11.98 37.38 15.69
N LYS A 28 -12.88 37.96 14.88
CA LYS A 28 -12.58 39.04 13.93
C LYS A 28 -11.92 40.23 14.64
N ASN A 29 -12.48 40.68 15.75
CA ASN A 29 -11.98 41.80 16.54
C ASN A 29 -10.62 41.54 17.20
N ALA A 30 -10.34 40.30 17.58
CA ALA A 30 -9.02 39.94 18.11
C ALA A 30 -7.97 39.88 17.00
N VAL A 31 -8.31 39.24 15.87
CA VAL A 31 -7.42 39.01 14.73
C VAL A 31 -7.06 40.32 14.01
N SER A 32 -7.96 41.30 13.95
CA SER A 32 -7.69 42.61 13.34
C SER A 32 -6.59 43.42 14.05
N ARG A 33 -6.23 43.04 15.28
CA ARG A 33 -5.16 43.66 16.07
C ARG A 33 -3.81 42.97 15.91
N PHE A 34 -3.76 41.84 15.19
CA PHE A 34 -2.51 41.14 14.97
C PHE A 34 -1.61 41.92 14.01
N ARG A 35 -0.30 41.87 14.27
CA ARG A 35 0.71 42.52 13.43
C ARG A 35 0.57 42.05 11.97
N ASP A 36 0.69 42.99 11.03
CA ASP A 36 0.62 42.78 9.56
C ASP A 36 -0.74 42.32 9.01
N VAL A 37 -1.76 42.13 9.86
CA VAL A 37 -3.14 41.87 9.41
C VAL A 37 -3.81 43.20 9.05
N LYS A 38 -4.18 43.36 7.78
CA LYS A 38 -4.81 44.59 7.27
C LYS A 38 -6.24 44.38 6.78
N VAL A 39 -6.59 43.14 6.45
CA VAL A 39 -7.93 42.77 5.98
C VAL A 39 -8.43 41.62 6.84
N VAL A 40 -9.61 41.79 7.45
CA VAL A 40 -10.30 40.71 8.14
C VAL A 40 -11.76 40.68 7.71
N GLU A 41 -12.14 39.64 6.98
CA GLU A 41 -13.50 39.48 6.47
C GLU A 41 -14.12 38.20 7.02
N THR A 42 -15.44 38.22 7.21
CA THR A 42 -16.22 37.07 7.66
C THR A 42 -17.30 36.77 6.64
N TYR A 43 -17.57 35.49 6.39
CA TYR A 43 -18.62 35.10 5.44
C TYR A 43 -19.21 33.73 5.79
N ASP A 44 -20.48 33.51 5.40
CA ASP A 44 -21.19 32.28 5.77
C ASP A 44 -20.55 31.02 5.17
N TYR A 45 -20.19 31.06 3.88
CA TYR A 45 -19.63 29.93 3.17
C TYR A 45 -18.46 30.37 2.30
N LEU A 46 -17.24 30.48 2.88
CA LEU A 46 -16.06 30.92 2.14
C LEU A 46 -15.71 30.03 0.93
N CYS A 47 -16.04 28.74 0.97
CA CYS A 47 -15.79 27.82 -0.16
C CYS A 47 -16.75 28.02 -1.34
N SER A 48 -17.85 28.76 -1.16
CA SER A 48 -18.80 29.08 -2.25
C SER A 48 -18.21 30.09 -3.24
N THR A 49 -18.78 30.19 -4.44
CA THR A 49 -18.35 31.18 -5.44
C THR A 49 -18.36 32.63 -4.91
N PRO A 50 -19.41 33.10 -4.20
CA PRO A 50 -19.37 34.42 -3.56
C PRO A 50 -18.28 34.54 -2.49
N GLY A 51 -18.09 33.52 -1.67
CA GLY A 51 -17.05 33.51 -0.63
C GLY A 51 -15.64 33.58 -1.20
N GLN A 52 -15.37 32.83 -2.27
CA GLN A 52 -14.10 32.90 -3.00
C GLN A 52 -13.89 34.27 -3.65
N LYS A 53 -14.97 34.94 -4.10
CA LYS A 53 -14.89 36.29 -4.67
C LYS A 53 -14.36 37.30 -3.64
N ILE A 54 -14.79 37.22 -2.38
CA ILE A 54 -14.29 38.09 -1.29
C ILE A 54 -12.78 37.94 -1.09
N ILE A 55 -12.26 36.71 -1.18
CA ILE A 55 -10.82 36.44 -1.10
C ILE A 55 -10.10 37.07 -2.31
N LYS A 56 -10.62 36.83 -3.52
CA LYS A 56 -10.07 37.37 -4.78
C LYS A 56 -10.06 38.91 -4.81
N GLU A 57 -11.13 39.55 -4.33
CA GLU A 57 -11.25 41.00 -4.20
C GLU A 57 -10.26 41.55 -3.17
N GLY A 58 -10.07 40.88 -2.03
CA GLY A 58 -9.05 41.31 -1.07
C GLY A 58 -7.62 41.26 -1.64
N ILE A 59 -7.30 40.25 -2.45
CA ILE A 59 -6.00 40.16 -3.15
C ILE A 59 -5.85 41.31 -4.16
N LYS A 60 -6.86 41.53 -5.02
CA LYS A 60 -6.76 42.49 -6.13
C LYS A 60 -6.94 43.95 -5.72
N GLU A 61 -7.87 44.22 -4.80
CA GLU A 61 -8.33 45.57 -4.47
C GLU A 61 -7.72 46.09 -3.16
N LYS A 62 -7.47 45.18 -2.20
CA LYS A 62 -6.93 45.54 -0.87
C LYS A 62 -5.44 45.21 -0.72
N GLY A 63 -4.79 44.74 -1.79
CA GLY A 63 -3.35 44.47 -1.84
C GLY A 63 -2.89 43.31 -0.95
N VAL A 64 -3.78 42.35 -0.63
CA VAL A 64 -3.42 41.18 0.19
C VAL A 64 -2.41 40.31 -0.55
N ASP A 65 -1.25 40.09 0.07
CA ASP A 65 -0.15 39.28 -0.48
C ASP A 65 0.09 37.98 0.30
N ARG A 66 -0.63 37.75 1.41
CA ARG A 66 -0.64 36.52 2.19
C ARG A 66 -2.06 36.25 2.68
N VAL A 67 -2.55 35.03 2.50
CA VAL A 67 -3.94 34.68 2.79
C VAL A 67 -4.01 33.67 3.93
N VAL A 68 -4.82 33.95 4.95
CA VAL A 68 -5.17 32.99 6.00
C VAL A 68 -6.67 32.71 5.93
N VAL A 69 -7.05 31.44 5.78
CA VAL A 69 -8.46 31.02 5.78
C VAL A 69 -8.76 30.20 7.03
N ALA A 70 -9.58 30.74 7.93
CA ALA A 70 -10.04 30.06 9.12
C ALA A 70 -11.42 29.43 8.87
N ALA A 71 -11.44 28.13 8.63
CA ALA A 71 -12.64 27.40 8.22
C ALA A 71 -12.59 25.91 8.65
N CYS A 72 -12.79 25.02 7.68
CA CYS A 72 -12.75 23.57 7.83
C CYS A 72 -11.36 22.99 7.58
N SER A 73 -11.26 21.66 7.66
CA SER A 73 -10.06 20.90 7.33
C SER A 73 -9.43 21.26 5.98
N ALA A 74 -8.10 21.36 6.00
CA ALA A 74 -7.28 21.46 4.79
C ALA A 74 -7.41 20.21 3.90
N GLN A 75 -7.76 19.05 4.46
CA GLN A 75 -8.00 17.83 3.68
C GLN A 75 -9.23 17.95 2.76
N LEU A 76 -10.13 18.91 3.03
CA LEU A 76 -11.34 19.13 2.24
C LEU A 76 -11.19 20.26 1.22
N HIS A 77 -10.71 21.44 1.65
CA HIS A 77 -10.79 22.66 0.83
C HIS A 77 -9.46 23.37 0.57
N LEU A 78 -8.29 22.79 0.91
CA LEU A 78 -7.00 23.41 0.61
C LEU A 78 -6.84 23.73 -0.88
N GLU A 79 -7.07 22.75 -1.74
CA GLU A 79 -6.94 22.95 -3.19
C GLU A 79 -8.03 23.88 -3.75
N THR A 80 -9.21 23.93 -3.12
CA THR A 80 -10.25 24.92 -3.47
C THR A 80 -9.76 26.35 -3.25
N PHE A 81 -9.17 26.63 -2.09
CA PHE A 81 -8.68 27.97 -1.78
C PHE A 81 -7.36 28.29 -2.48
N ARG A 82 -6.45 27.33 -2.65
CA ARG A 82 -5.24 27.50 -3.49
C ARG A 82 -5.61 27.93 -4.90
N LYS A 83 -6.63 27.29 -5.50
CA LYS A 83 -7.15 27.70 -6.81
C LYS A 83 -7.74 29.12 -6.78
N ALA A 84 -8.53 29.46 -5.77
CA ALA A 84 -9.11 30.80 -5.66
C ALA A 84 -8.03 31.90 -5.53
N VAL A 85 -6.98 31.64 -4.75
CA VAL A 85 -5.80 32.52 -4.59
C VAL A 85 -5.03 32.63 -5.91
N SER A 86 -4.78 31.51 -6.58
CA SER A 86 -4.11 31.46 -7.89
C SER A 86 -4.89 32.21 -8.98
N ASP A 87 -6.21 32.06 -9.04
CA ASP A 87 -7.09 32.79 -9.97
C ASP A 87 -7.05 34.32 -9.76
N ALA A 88 -6.66 34.76 -8.56
CA ALA A 88 -6.48 36.17 -8.24
C ALA A 88 -5.08 36.69 -8.62
N GLY A 89 -4.16 35.82 -9.04
CA GLY A 89 -2.78 36.15 -9.38
C GLY A 89 -1.78 36.01 -8.24
N LEU A 90 -2.19 35.52 -7.06
CA LEU A 90 -1.29 35.28 -5.93
C LEU A 90 -0.82 33.82 -5.92
N ASN A 91 0.44 33.58 -5.55
CA ASN A 91 0.99 32.23 -5.49
C ASN A 91 0.22 31.35 -4.48
N PRO A 92 -0.18 30.11 -4.84
CA PRO A 92 -1.03 29.26 -3.98
C PRO A 92 -0.34 28.80 -2.68
N TYR A 93 0.99 28.89 -2.58
CA TYR A 93 1.75 28.56 -1.37
C TYR A 93 1.85 29.73 -0.38
N LEU A 94 1.33 30.91 -0.75
CA LEU A 94 1.14 32.07 0.14
C LEU A 94 -0.20 32.03 0.89
N LEU A 95 -0.83 30.86 0.95
CA LEU A 95 -2.06 30.60 1.67
C LEU A 95 -1.83 29.61 2.82
N GLU A 96 -2.39 29.94 3.99
CA GLU A 96 -2.45 29.07 5.16
C GLU A 96 -3.91 28.81 5.56
N MET A 97 -4.26 27.54 5.78
CA MET A 97 -5.58 27.16 6.30
C MET A 97 -5.54 26.85 7.79
N VAL A 98 -6.59 27.28 8.49
CA VAL A 98 -6.79 27.03 9.92
C VAL A 98 -8.10 26.29 10.12
N ASN A 99 -8.01 25.09 10.67
CA ASN A 99 -9.18 24.28 10.98
C ASN A 99 -9.78 24.72 12.32
N ILE A 100 -10.82 25.54 12.23
CA ILE A 100 -11.63 25.98 13.38
C ILE A 100 -13.02 25.32 13.42
N ARG A 101 -13.24 24.30 12.56
CA ARG A 101 -14.48 23.53 12.51
C ARG A 101 -14.30 22.16 13.16
N GLU A 102 -13.73 21.20 12.45
CA GLU A 102 -13.50 19.84 12.93
C GLU A 102 -12.61 19.84 14.18
N HIS A 103 -11.59 20.71 14.23
CA HIS A 103 -10.65 20.77 15.34
C HIS A 103 -11.04 21.80 16.42
N CYS A 104 -12.17 22.48 16.27
CA CYS A 104 -12.62 23.46 17.25
C CYS A 104 -14.15 23.44 17.42
N SER A 105 -14.92 24.12 16.57
CA SER A 105 -16.36 24.31 16.80
C SER A 105 -17.18 23.02 16.94
N TRP A 106 -16.73 21.91 16.34
CA TRP A 106 -17.44 20.64 16.36
C TRP A 106 -17.12 19.72 17.54
N VAL A 107 -16.03 20.00 18.26
CA VAL A 107 -15.50 19.18 19.36
C VAL A 107 -15.58 19.88 20.72
N HIS A 108 -16.14 21.09 20.74
CA HIS A 108 -16.35 21.90 21.94
C HIS A 108 -17.81 22.33 22.03
N ASN A 109 -18.30 22.48 23.25
CA ASN A 109 -19.63 23.04 23.52
C ASN A 109 -19.54 24.44 24.16
N ASP A 110 -18.40 24.77 24.78
CA ASP A 110 -18.16 26.03 25.47
C ASP A 110 -17.69 27.08 24.46
N VAL A 111 -18.51 28.12 24.27
CA VAL A 111 -18.29 29.16 23.26
C VAL A 111 -17.05 29.99 23.56
N ASP A 112 -16.81 30.33 24.81
CA ASP A 112 -15.64 31.13 25.21
C ASP A 112 -14.37 30.35 24.96
N LYS A 113 -14.30 29.09 25.42
CA LYS A 113 -13.11 28.25 25.24
C LYS A 113 -12.85 27.94 23.77
N ALA A 114 -13.89 27.65 23.00
CA ALA A 114 -13.77 27.43 21.55
C ALA A 114 -13.31 28.71 20.83
N THR A 115 -13.80 29.88 21.23
CA THR A 115 -13.40 31.17 20.66
C THR A 115 -11.93 31.47 20.95
N PHE A 116 -11.47 31.31 22.19
CA PHE A 116 -10.05 31.47 22.52
C PHE A 116 -9.16 30.48 21.76
N LYS A 117 -9.60 29.23 21.62
CA LYS A 117 -8.90 28.23 20.81
C LYS A 117 -8.79 28.66 19.34
N ALA A 118 -9.87 29.15 18.73
CA ALA A 118 -9.86 29.62 17.36
C ALA A 118 -8.88 30.80 17.17
N ILE A 119 -8.86 31.77 18.09
CA ILE A 119 -7.94 32.91 18.06
C ILE A 119 -6.49 32.44 18.11
N ASP A 120 -6.15 31.48 18.98
CA ASP A 120 -4.79 30.94 19.08
C ASP A 120 -4.32 30.25 17.81
N LEU A 121 -5.18 29.42 17.22
CA LEU A 121 -4.87 28.71 15.98
C LEU A 121 -4.66 29.71 14.82
N ILE A 122 -5.50 30.76 14.74
CA ILE A 122 -5.36 31.81 13.73
C ILE A 122 -4.08 32.62 13.96
N ARG A 123 -3.72 32.95 15.20
CA ARG A 123 -2.48 33.68 15.52
C ARG A 123 -1.24 32.90 15.04
N GLY A 124 -1.22 31.59 15.28
CA GLY A 124 -0.16 30.72 14.77
C GLY A 124 -0.05 30.76 13.24
N ALA A 125 -1.17 30.67 12.55
CA ALA A 125 -1.22 30.74 11.09
C ALA A 125 -0.78 32.10 10.53
N VAL A 126 -1.21 33.21 11.15
CA VAL A 126 -0.77 34.56 10.79
C VAL A 126 0.74 34.73 10.99
N ASN A 127 1.28 34.26 12.12
CA ASN A 127 2.72 34.30 12.36
C ASN A 127 3.49 33.49 11.31
N ARG A 128 3.03 32.28 10.97
CA ARG A 128 3.61 31.46 9.89
C ARG A 128 3.51 32.14 8.52
N ALA A 129 2.37 32.76 8.21
CA ALA A 129 2.07 33.36 6.92
C ALA A 129 3.07 34.47 6.52
N ARG A 130 3.61 35.20 7.50
CA ARG A 130 4.67 36.22 7.28
C ARG A 130 5.93 35.65 6.62
N HIS A 131 6.21 34.38 6.86
CA HIS A 131 7.41 33.69 6.38
C HIS A 131 7.12 32.76 5.21
N LEU A 132 5.89 32.72 4.68
CA LEU A 132 5.60 31.96 3.47
C LEU A 132 6.30 32.57 2.26
N GLU A 133 6.80 31.68 1.41
CA GLU A 133 7.53 32.00 0.19
C GLU A 133 6.72 31.56 -1.02
N GLU A 134 6.93 32.23 -2.14
CA GLU A 134 6.41 31.76 -3.42
C GLU A 134 7.09 30.46 -3.82
N LEU A 135 6.30 29.45 -4.19
CA LEU A 135 6.81 28.18 -4.68
C LEU A 135 6.16 27.85 -6.02
N GLN A 136 6.93 27.22 -6.91
CA GLN A 136 6.45 26.77 -8.21
C GLN A 136 6.39 25.25 -8.22
N SER A 137 5.36 24.67 -8.82
CA SER A 137 5.28 23.22 -8.97
C SER A 137 6.51 22.68 -9.70
N ILE A 138 7.05 21.57 -9.21
CA ILE A 138 8.24 20.97 -9.80
C ILE A 138 7.76 20.06 -10.93
N LYS A 139 8.20 20.35 -12.16
CA LYS A 139 7.94 19.51 -13.33
C LYS A 139 9.07 18.50 -13.50
N THR A 140 8.70 17.22 -13.62
CA THR A 140 9.65 16.13 -13.89
C THR A 140 9.20 15.38 -15.13
N VAL A 141 10.15 15.11 -16.03
CA VAL A 141 9.89 14.26 -17.21
C VAL A 141 9.77 12.82 -16.74
N VAL A 142 8.77 12.12 -17.28
CA VAL A 142 8.46 10.73 -16.94
C VAL A 142 8.56 9.87 -18.18
N LYS A 143 9.33 8.78 -18.09
CA LYS A 143 9.40 7.75 -19.12
C LYS A 143 8.00 7.12 -19.29
N LYS A 144 7.61 6.87 -20.53
CA LYS A 144 6.26 6.37 -20.86
C LYS A 144 6.16 4.84 -20.87
N ASP A 145 7.30 4.17 -20.95
CA ASP A 145 7.41 2.72 -20.95
C ASP A 145 7.08 2.16 -19.56
N VAL A 146 6.47 0.98 -19.51
CA VAL A 146 6.04 0.30 -18.28
C VAL A 146 6.63 -1.10 -18.21
N LEU A 147 7.05 -1.51 -17.02
CA LEU A 147 7.40 -2.90 -16.74
C LEU A 147 6.23 -3.58 -16.00
N VAL A 148 5.83 -4.76 -16.47
CA VAL A 148 4.91 -5.66 -15.75
C VAL A 148 5.67 -6.93 -15.39
N VAL A 149 5.70 -7.28 -14.11
CA VAL A 149 6.43 -8.44 -13.57
C VAL A 149 5.43 -9.53 -13.19
N GLY A 150 5.46 -10.65 -13.91
CA GLY A 150 4.56 -11.79 -13.74
C GLY A 150 3.53 -11.88 -14.87
N GLY A 151 3.58 -12.96 -15.64
CA GLY A 151 2.73 -13.24 -16.80
C GLY A 151 1.44 -14.00 -16.47
N GLY A 152 0.94 -13.95 -15.23
CA GLY A 152 -0.39 -14.49 -14.89
C GLY A 152 -1.54 -13.62 -15.43
N ILE A 153 -2.79 -14.01 -15.19
CA ILE A 153 -3.97 -13.26 -15.66
C ILE A 153 -3.95 -11.78 -15.25
N ALA A 154 -3.49 -11.47 -14.03
CA ALA A 154 -3.36 -10.09 -13.56
C ALA A 154 -2.33 -9.30 -14.38
N GLY A 155 -1.14 -9.84 -14.61
CA GLY A 155 -0.11 -9.16 -15.40
C GLY A 155 -0.47 -9.06 -16.88
N ILE A 156 -1.06 -10.10 -17.47
CA ILE A 156 -1.58 -10.07 -18.84
C ILE A 156 -2.62 -8.95 -18.98
N GLN A 157 -3.59 -8.87 -18.06
CA GLN A 157 -4.60 -7.83 -18.11
C GLN A 157 -4.00 -6.43 -17.93
N SER A 158 -3.10 -6.22 -16.96
CA SER A 158 -2.43 -4.93 -16.78
C SER A 158 -1.64 -4.52 -18.02
N ALA A 159 -0.92 -5.45 -18.66
CA ALA A 159 -0.17 -5.17 -19.88
C ALA A 159 -1.09 -4.77 -21.04
N LEU A 160 -2.20 -5.48 -21.25
CA LEU A 160 -3.17 -5.15 -22.29
C LEU A 160 -3.81 -3.77 -22.07
N GLU A 161 -4.23 -3.45 -20.85
CA GLU A 161 -4.83 -2.14 -20.51
C GLU A 161 -3.87 -0.98 -20.72
N LEU A 162 -2.61 -1.15 -20.32
CA LEU A 162 -1.57 -0.14 -20.50
C LEU A 162 -1.21 0.06 -21.97
N ALA A 163 -1.10 -1.03 -22.71
CA ALA A 163 -0.77 -0.99 -24.13
C ALA A 163 -1.91 -0.37 -24.96
N ALA A 164 -3.16 -0.63 -24.59
CA ALA A 164 -4.35 0.02 -25.18
C ALA A 164 -4.38 1.54 -24.91
N LYS A 165 -3.76 2.00 -23.82
CA LYS A 165 -3.55 3.42 -23.50
C LYS A 165 -2.32 4.04 -24.19
N GLY A 166 -1.65 3.28 -25.06
CA GLY A 166 -0.52 3.74 -25.86
C GLY A 166 0.85 3.64 -25.18
N HIS A 167 0.95 2.96 -24.03
CA HIS A 167 2.23 2.72 -23.38
C HIS A 167 2.94 1.51 -23.99
N LYS A 168 4.26 1.61 -24.18
CA LYS A 168 5.09 0.42 -24.43
C LYS A 168 5.22 -0.36 -23.13
N VAL A 169 4.97 -1.67 -23.18
CA VAL A 169 4.98 -2.54 -22.00
C VAL A 169 5.99 -3.65 -22.19
N TYR A 170 6.89 -3.82 -21.24
CA TYR A 170 7.72 -5.02 -21.09
C TYR A 170 7.01 -5.96 -20.11
N LEU A 171 6.57 -7.13 -20.57
CA LEU A 171 5.95 -8.16 -19.72
C LEU A 171 7.00 -9.24 -19.42
N VAL A 172 7.53 -9.23 -18.21
CA VAL A 172 8.57 -10.16 -17.74
C VAL A 172 7.91 -11.36 -17.05
N GLU A 173 8.27 -12.57 -17.47
CA GLU A 173 7.78 -13.83 -16.92
C GLU A 173 8.95 -14.79 -16.62
N ARG A 174 8.96 -15.34 -15.39
CA ARG A 174 10.03 -16.24 -14.92
C ARG A 174 10.05 -17.56 -15.67
N ASN A 175 8.88 -18.08 -16.06
CA ASN A 175 8.72 -19.35 -16.75
C ASN A 175 8.88 -19.22 -18.26
N PRO A 176 8.96 -20.34 -19.01
CA PRO A 176 9.02 -20.31 -20.47
C PRO A 176 7.73 -19.81 -21.16
N SER A 177 6.64 -19.58 -20.42
CA SER A 177 5.34 -19.15 -20.96
C SER A 177 4.59 -18.29 -19.95
N VAL A 178 3.83 -17.31 -20.45
CA VAL A 178 2.79 -16.60 -19.66
C VAL A 178 1.62 -17.56 -19.34
N GLY A 179 0.64 -17.12 -18.56
CA GLY A 179 -0.60 -17.84 -18.21
C GLY A 179 -0.81 -18.00 -16.70
N GLY A 180 0.27 -18.28 -15.95
CA GLY A 180 0.24 -18.53 -14.50
C GLY A 180 -0.67 -19.71 -14.10
N HIS A 181 -1.09 -19.75 -12.84
CA HIS A 181 -1.95 -20.82 -12.32
C HIS A 181 -3.29 -20.96 -13.05
N MET A 182 -3.80 -19.90 -13.68
CA MET A 182 -5.05 -19.97 -14.44
C MET A 182 -4.95 -20.96 -15.62
N ALA A 183 -3.77 -21.13 -16.22
CA ALA A 183 -3.54 -22.13 -17.27
C ALA A 183 -3.58 -23.57 -16.73
N GLN A 184 -3.36 -23.78 -15.44
CA GLN A 184 -3.42 -25.11 -14.81
C GLN A 184 -4.86 -25.53 -14.49
N LEU A 185 -5.81 -24.60 -14.44
CA LEU A 185 -7.20 -24.89 -14.11
C LEU A 185 -7.91 -25.61 -15.26
N SER A 186 -8.89 -26.45 -14.96
CA SER A 186 -9.77 -27.03 -15.96
C SER A 186 -10.88 -26.04 -16.36
N GLU A 187 -11.66 -25.60 -15.37
CA GLU A 187 -12.75 -24.64 -15.50
C GLU A 187 -12.68 -23.57 -14.39
N THR A 188 -13.43 -22.48 -14.55
CA THR A 188 -13.47 -21.37 -13.60
C THR A 188 -14.86 -21.19 -12.99
N PHE A 189 -14.94 -21.02 -11.67
CA PHE A 189 -16.20 -20.66 -11.02
C PHE A 189 -16.54 -19.18 -11.23
N PRO A 190 -17.82 -18.78 -11.14
CA PRO A 190 -19.01 -19.63 -10.96
C PRO A 190 -19.60 -20.14 -12.29
N THR A 191 -19.07 -19.70 -13.43
CA THR A 191 -19.66 -19.94 -14.75
C THR A 191 -19.40 -21.36 -15.28
N LEU A 192 -18.34 -22.01 -14.81
CA LEU A 192 -17.80 -23.27 -15.35
C LEU A 192 -17.26 -23.13 -16.78
N ASP A 193 -16.84 -21.94 -17.17
CA ASP A 193 -16.11 -21.77 -18.43
C ASP A 193 -14.79 -22.52 -18.36
N CYS A 194 -14.40 -23.16 -19.46
CA CYS A 194 -13.05 -23.69 -19.62
C CYS A 194 -12.03 -22.55 -19.44
N SER A 195 -11.02 -22.77 -18.60
CA SER A 195 -10.02 -21.75 -18.26
C SER A 195 -9.31 -21.21 -19.51
N TYR A 196 -8.96 -22.11 -20.44
CA TYR A 196 -8.31 -21.76 -21.71
C TYR A 196 -9.22 -20.95 -22.63
N CYS A 197 -10.53 -21.17 -22.62
CA CYS A 197 -11.46 -20.42 -23.48
C CYS A 197 -11.42 -18.91 -23.19
N ILE A 198 -11.13 -18.53 -21.94
CA ILE A 198 -11.03 -17.13 -21.53
C ILE A 198 -9.59 -16.64 -21.40
N LEU A 199 -8.63 -17.51 -21.07
CA LEU A 199 -7.22 -17.14 -20.91
C LEU A 199 -6.46 -17.13 -22.25
N ALA A 200 -6.61 -18.15 -23.09
CA ALA A 200 -5.83 -18.28 -24.31
C ALA A 200 -6.02 -17.09 -25.28
N PRO A 201 -7.24 -16.54 -25.48
CA PRO A 201 -7.40 -15.32 -26.28
C PRO A 201 -6.60 -14.14 -25.72
N ARG A 202 -6.52 -13.99 -24.39
CA ARG A 202 -5.73 -12.93 -23.74
C ARG A 202 -4.24 -13.14 -23.92
N MET A 203 -3.76 -14.39 -23.83
CA MET A 203 -2.37 -14.75 -24.10
C MET A 203 -1.97 -14.46 -25.55
N VAL A 204 -2.85 -14.76 -26.52
CA VAL A 204 -2.63 -14.43 -27.94
C VAL A 204 -2.62 -12.92 -28.13
N GLN A 205 -3.58 -12.19 -27.55
CA GLN A 205 -3.64 -10.73 -27.63
C GLN A 205 -2.35 -10.09 -27.12
N VAL A 206 -1.84 -10.50 -25.96
CA VAL A 206 -0.60 -9.92 -25.40
C VAL A 206 0.62 -10.23 -26.24
N SER A 207 0.67 -11.41 -26.89
CA SER A 207 1.77 -11.81 -27.77
C SER A 207 1.76 -11.12 -29.14
N GLN A 208 0.61 -10.68 -29.61
CA GLN A 208 0.44 -10.02 -30.91
C GLN A 208 0.37 -8.50 -30.81
N HIS A 209 0.27 -7.94 -29.59
CA HIS A 209 0.11 -6.51 -29.41
C HIS A 209 1.41 -5.75 -29.74
N PRO A 210 1.39 -4.75 -30.63
CA PRO A 210 2.62 -4.08 -31.11
C PRO A 210 3.37 -3.31 -30.00
N ASN A 211 2.64 -2.86 -28.98
CA ASN A 211 3.23 -2.16 -27.83
C ASN A 211 3.65 -3.09 -26.68
N ILE A 212 3.50 -4.41 -26.79
CA ILE A 212 3.86 -5.33 -25.71
C ILE A 212 5.03 -6.21 -26.15
N GLN A 213 6.09 -6.21 -25.36
CA GLN A 213 7.22 -7.12 -25.51
C GLN A 213 7.18 -8.13 -24.36
N ILE A 214 6.90 -9.38 -24.68
CA ILE A 214 7.00 -10.49 -23.73
C ILE A 214 8.46 -10.91 -23.61
N ILE A 215 8.96 -11.00 -22.39
CA ILE A 215 10.30 -11.47 -22.07
C ILE A 215 10.14 -12.63 -21.09
N THR A 216 10.20 -13.85 -21.62
CA THR A 216 10.13 -15.08 -20.82
C THR A 216 11.50 -15.49 -20.31
N MET A 217 11.55 -16.48 -19.41
CA MET A 217 12.79 -16.93 -18.76
C MET A 217 13.50 -15.78 -18.03
N ALA A 218 12.75 -14.78 -17.57
CA ALA A 218 13.30 -13.50 -17.18
C ALA A 218 12.83 -13.06 -15.79
N GLU A 219 13.77 -12.52 -15.01
CA GLU A 219 13.54 -12.08 -13.63
C GLU A 219 14.25 -10.73 -13.39
N PRO A 220 13.58 -9.73 -12.79
CA PRO A 220 14.24 -8.52 -12.34
C PRO A 220 15.25 -8.82 -11.23
N VAL A 221 16.48 -8.31 -11.35
CA VAL A 221 17.56 -8.55 -10.38
C VAL A 221 18.08 -7.29 -9.71
N ALA A 222 17.86 -6.12 -10.33
CA ALA A 222 18.21 -4.84 -9.74
C ALA A 222 17.32 -3.72 -10.29
N ILE A 223 17.15 -2.66 -9.50
CA ILE A 223 16.54 -1.41 -9.94
C ILE A 223 17.41 -0.24 -9.47
N ARG A 224 17.57 0.74 -10.36
CA ARG A 224 18.12 2.05 -10.04
C ARG A 224 17.25 3.15 -10.63
N GLY A 225 17.56 4.39 -10.27
CA GLY A 225 16.79 5.54 -10.70
C GLY A 225 15.65 5.88 -9.75
N ILE A 226 14.73 6.70 -10.23
CA ILE A 226 13.75 7.43 -9.44
C ILE A 226 12.33 7.18 -9.99
N PRO A 227 11.26 7.41 -9.22
CA PRO A 227 9.91 7.25 -9.75
C PRO A 227 9.72 8.08 -11.03
N GLY A 228 9.20 7.46 -12.09
CA GLY A 228 9.10 8.10 -13.41
C GLY A 228 10.34 7.93 -14.30
N ASP A 229 11.46 7.50 -13.75
CA ASP A 229 12.70 7.23 -14.48
C ASP A 229 13.51 6.10 -13.81
N TYR A 230 12.98 4.88 -13.89
CA TYR A 230 13.65 3.69 -13.41
C TYR A 230 14.45 3.01 -14.52
N THR A 231 15.61 2.48 -14.17
CA THR A 231 16.32 1.47 -14.96
C THR A 231 16.29 0.16 -14.18
N VAL A 232 15.63 -0.84 -14.76
CA VAL A 232 15.51 -2.18 -14.18
C VAL A 232 16.42 -3.13 -14.94
N THR A 233 17.34 -3.77 -14.23
CA THR A 233 18.16 -4.84 -14.77
C THR A 233 17.39 -6.15 -14.67
N VAL A 234 17.16 -6.78 -15.82
CA VAL A 234 16.45 -8.06 -15.94
C VAL A 234 17.42 -9.12 -16.41
N ARG A 235 17.52 -10.22 -15.66
CA ARG A 235 18.30 -11.38 -16.04
C ARG A 235 17.42 -12.33 -16.85
N VAL A 236 17.85 -12.65 -18.06
CA VAL A 236 17.19 -13.62 -18.94
C VAL A 236 18.02 -14.90 -18.96
N LYS A 237 17.44 -15.97 -18.40
CA LYS A 237 18.03 -17.31 -18.42
C LYS A 237 18.02 -17.85 -19.86
N PRO A 238 19.06 -18.60 -20.27
CA PRO A 238 19.11 -19.14 -21.61
C PRO A 238 18.00 -20.19 -21.77
N ARG A 239 17.10 -19.95 -22.72
CA ARG A 239 16.11 -20.94 -23.18
C ARG A 239 16.78 -22.13 -23.88
N TYR A 240 18.01 -21.93 -24.37
CA TYR A 240 18.76 -22.82 -25.28
C TYR A 240 18.05 -23.15 -26.61
N VAL A 241 16.94 -22.48 -26.88
CA VAL A 241 16.19 -22.58 -28.13
C VAL A 241 15.93 -21.16 -28.63
N ASP A 242 16.24 -20.92 -29.90
CA ASP A 242 16.02 -19.65 -30.57
C ASP A 242 14.53 -19.48 -30.89
N GLU A 243 13.90 -18.50 -30.26
CA GLU A 243 12.49 -18.17 -30.39
C GLU A 243 12.11 -17.77 -31.82
N SER A 244 13.02 -17.16 -32.57
CA SER A 244 12.76 -16.73 -33.96
C SER A 244 12.78 -17.87 -34.97
N ARG A 245 13.39 -19.02 -34.62
CA ARG A 245 13.58 -20.17 -35.51
C ARG A 245 12.77 -21.38 -35.11
N CYS A 246 12.37 -21.48 -33.85
CA CYS A 246 11.61 -22.61 -33.35
C CYS A 246 10.19 -22.61 -33.94
N THR A 247 9.83 -23.70 -34.61
CA THR A 247 8.47 -23.91 -35.13
C THR A 247 7.56 -24.62 -34.13
N GLY A 248 8.15 -25.17 -33.05
CA GLY A 248 7.41 -25.93 -32.06
C GLY A 248 6.87 -27.29 -32.56
N CYS A 249 7.53 -27.95 -33.51
CA CYS A 249 7.04 -29.16 -34.18
C CYS A 249 7.14 -30.49 -33.37
N ASP A 250 7.61 -30.45 -32.12
CA ASP A 250 7.71 -31.61 -31.20
C ASP A 250 8.76 -32.70 -31.52
N GLU A 251 9.46 -32.64 -32.67
CA GLU A 251 10.49 -33.63 -33.05
C GLU A 251 11.60 -33.79 -32.00
N CYS A 252 12.05 -32.68 -31.42
CA CYS A 252 13.10 -32.67 -30.42
C CYS A 252 12.71 -33.36 -29.10
N ALA A 253 11.43 -33.31 -28.72
CA ALA A 253 10.93 -33.96 -27.51
C ALA A 253 10.85 -35.49 -27.67
N LYS A 254 10.49 -35.97 -28.87
CA LYS A 254 10.37 -37.41 -29.19
C LYS A 254 11.70 -38.16 -28.99
N VAL A 255 12.82 -37.53 -29.32
CA VAL A 255 14.15 -38.14 -29.22
C VAL A 255 14.82 -37.94 -27.85
N CYS A 256 14.24 -37.13 -26.96
CA CYS A 256 14.82 -36.86 -25.65
C CYS A 256 14.68 -38.09 -24.73
N PRO A 257 15.80 -38.67 -24.25
CA PRO A 257 15.76 -39.85 -23.39
C PRO A 257 15.41 -39.52 -21.93
N VAL A 258 15.51 -38.26 -21.52
CA VAL A 258 15.25 -37.83 -20.13
C VAL A 258 13.75 -37.82 -19.87
N GLN A 259 13.35 -38.34 -18.72
CA GLN A 259 11.99 -38.23 -18.19
C GLN A 259 12.07 -37.71 -16.75
N ILE A 260 11.29 -36.67 -16.46
CA ILE A 260 11.26 -35.96 -15.19
C ILE A 260 9.81 -35.55 -14.87
N LEU A 261 9.50 -35.35 -13.59
CA LEU A 261 8.16 -34.93 -13.17
C LEU A 261 7.84 -33.55 -13.74
N ASN A 262 6.62 -33.38 -14.26
CA ASN A 262 6.15 -32.13 -14.83
C ASN A 262 5.57 -31.23 -13.74
N GLU A 263 6.25 -30.12 -13.47
CA GLU A 263 5.86 -29.15 -12.46
C GLU A 263 4.54 -28.46 -12.82
N PHE A 264 4.23 -28.28 -14.12
CA PHE A 264 2.94 -27.72 -14.54
C PHE A 264 1.76 -28.66 -14.23
N ASP A 265 1.99 -29.96 -14.28
CA ASP A 265 1.01 -31.00 -13.94
C ASP A 265 1.11 -31.43 -12.47
N GLU A 266 1.66 -30.58 -11.60
CA GLU A 266 1.81 -30.84 -10.16
C GLU A 266 2.52 -32.19 -9.88
N ASN A 267 3.51 -32.53 -10.72
CA ASN A 267 4.29 -33.77 -10.66
C ASN A 267 3.50 -35.06 -10.89
N LEU A 268 2.31 -34.99 -11.51
CA LEU A 268 1.48 -36.15 -11.82
C LEU A 268 1.86 -36.83 -13.15
N GLU A 269 2.44 -36.08 -14.09
CA GLU A 269 2.93 -36.61 -15.37
C GLU A 269 4.43 -36.43 -15.53
N LEU A 270 5.01 -37.13 -16.51
CA LEU A 270 6.41 -36.97 -16.89
C LEU A 270 6.52 -36.03 -18.09
N ARG A 271 7.46 -35.09 -18.03
CA ARG A 271 7.93 -34.30 -19.18
C ARG A 271 9.36 -34.68 -19.57
N LYS A 272 9.78 -34.15 -20.71
CA LYS A 272 11.17 -34.27 -21.22
C LYS A 272 12.02 -33.09 -20.74
N ALA A 273 13.36 -33.23 -20.85
CA ALA A 273 14.27 -32.11 -20.56
C ALA A 273 14.12 -30.95 -21.57
N ILE A 274 13.80 -31.25 -22.83
CA ILE A 274 13.37 -30.27 -23.82
C ILE A 274 11.84 -30.31 -23.92
N PHE A 275 11.17 -29.21 -23.59
CA PHE A 275 9.73 -29.22 -23.38
C PHE A 275 9.05 -27.89 -23.77
N ILE A 276 7.74 -27.96 -23.97
CA ILE A 276 6.83 -26.80 -23.90
C ILE A 276 6.03 -26.99 -22.60
N PRO A 277 5.86 -25.95 -21.75
CA PRO A 277 5.21 -26.11 -20.45
C PRO A 277 3.81 -26.73 -20.51
N TYR A 278 3.01 -26.32 -21.49
CA TYR A 278 1.68 -26.85 -21.73
C TYR A 278 1.24 -26.55 -23.18
N PRO A 279 0.23 -27.24 -23.75
CA PRO A 279 -0.03 -27.22 -25.20
C PRO A 279 -0.35 -25.84 -25.79
N GLN A 280 -1.03 -24.98 -25.04
CA GLN A 280 -1.41 -23.61 -25.43
C GLN A 280 -0.39 -22.55 -24.98
N ALA A 281 0.83 -22.93 -24.61
CA ALA A 281 1.85 -22.02 -24.12
C ALA A 281 2.12 -20.86 -25.09
N VAL A 282 2.36 -19.67 -24.52
CA VAL A 282 2.70 -18.45 -25.25
C VAL A 282 3.93 -17.80 -24.59
N PRO A 283 5.03 -17.58 -25.35
CA PRO A 283 5.23 -18.01 -26.73
C PRO A 283 5.28 -19.53 -26.85
N ARG A 284 4.82 -20.08 -27.99
CA ARG A 284 4.81 -21.53 -28.23
C ARG A 284 6.18 -22.02 -28.69
N VAL A 285 7.18 -21.85 -27.83
CA VAL A 285 8.59 -22.18 -28.10
C VAL A 285 9.08 -23.17 -27.05
N TYR A 286 9.87 -24.15 -27.50
CA TYR A 286 10.54 -25.09 -26.61
C TYR A 286 11.53 -24.41 -25.67
N ALA A 287 11.76 -24.99 -24.50
CA ALA A 287 12.84 -24.64 -23.59
C ALA A 287 13.59 -25.90 -23.18
N ILE A 288 14.87 -25.76 -22.81
CA ILE A 288 15.66 -26.85 -22.24
C ILE A 288 15.89 -26.58 -20.76
N ASP A 289 15.47 -27.53 -19.95
CA ASP A 289 15.84 -27.62 -18.54
C ASP A 289 17.30 -28.08 -18.43
N ALA A 290 18.21 -27.14 -18.18
CA ALA A 290 19.64 -27.43 -18.11
C ALA A 290 20.03 -28.27 -16.90
N ASP A 291 19.29 -28.19 -15.80
CA ASP A 291 19.59 -28.93 -14.57
C ASP A 291 19.27 -30.42 -14.72
N ARG A 292 18.38 -30.76 -15.67
CA ARG A 292 17.97 -32.15 -15.95
C ARG A 292 18.50 -32.68 -17.28
N CYS A 293 19.00 -31.82 -18.16
CA CYS A 293 19.52 -32.22 -19.47
C CYS A 293 20.88 -32.93 -19.37
N ILE A 294 20.97 -34.14 -19.93
CA ILE A 294 22.24 -34.92 -19.99
C ILE A 294 23.16 -34.56 -21.17
N LYS A 295 22.82 -33.51 -21.94
CA LYS A 295 23.60 -33.04 -23.10
C LYS A 295 23.96 -34.14 -24.11
N CYS A 296 23.02 -35.03 -24.44
CA CYS A 296 23.22 -36.08 -25.45
C CYS A 296 23.08 -35.60 -26.91
N PHE A 297 22.71 -34.31 -27.11
CA PHE A 297 22.56 -33.62 -28.40
C PHE A 297 21.60 -34.20 -29.45
N ARG A 298 20.93 -35.34 -29.20
CA ARG A 298 19.91 -35.92 -30.11
C ARG A 298 18.84 -34.93 -30.57
N CYS A 299 18.42 -34.02 -29.69
CA CYS A 299 17.45 -32.98 -30.01
C CYS A 299 17.97 -31.99 -31.06
N VAL A 300 19.28 -31.71 -31.07
CA VAL A 300 19.95 -30.85 -32.06
C VAL A 300 19.93 -31.52 -33.43
N ASP A 301 20.26 -32.81 -33.49
CA ASP A 301 20.37 -33.58 -34.74
C ASP A 301 19.05 -33.59 -35.54
N VAL A 302 17.91 -33.67 -34.83
CA VAL A 302 16.58 -33.69 -35.45
C VAL A 302 15.97 -32.29 -35.65
N CYS A 303 16.61 -31.22 -35.17
CA CYS A 303 16.07 -29.87 -35.27
C CYS A 303 16.32 -29.29 -36.67
N GLY A 304 15.40 -29.51 -37.61
CA GLY A 304 15.48 -28.99 -38.98
C GLY A 304 15.77 -27.47 -39.07
N PRO A 305 15.05 -26.61 -38.33
CA PRO A 305 15.31 -25.18 -38.29
C PRO A 305 16.62 -24.78 -37.60
N LYS A 306 17.34 -25.71 -36.98
CA LYS A 306 18.56 -25.50 -36.15
C LYS A 306 18.36 -24.40 -35.09
N ALA A 307 17.26 -24.49 -34.36
CA ALA A 307 16.91 -23.53 -33.31
C ALA A 307 17.62 -23.81 -31.98
N ILE A 308 18.09 -25.03 -31.73
CA ILE A 308 18.69 -25.40 -30.44
C ILE A 308 20.15 -24.95 -30.39
N ASN A 309 20.51 -24.16 -29.36
CA ASN A 309 21.86 -23.67 -29.16
C ASN A 309 22.24 -23.68 -27.66
N PHE A 310 23.15 -24.58 -27.29
CA PHE A 310 23.68 -24.74 -25.93
C PHE A 310 24.77 -23.71 -25.56
N SER A 311 25.28 -22.94 -26.52
CA SER A 311 26.29 -21.90 -26.25
C SER A 311 25.67 -20.59 -25.75
N ARG A 312 24.34 -20.51 -25.62
CA ARG A 312 23.66 -19.33 -25.09
C ARG A 312 23.90 -19.24 -23.58
N GLU A 313 24.42 -18.11 -23.15
CA GLU A 313 24.61 -17.78 -21.73
C GLU A 313 23.46 -16.90 -21.22
N PRO A 314 23.24 -16.84 -19.89
CA PRO A 314 22.35 -15.85 -19.31
C PRO A 314 22.80 -14.45 -19.70
N ILE A 315 21.85 -13.59 -20.08
CA ILE A 315 22.11 -12.19 -20.39
C ILE A 315 21.41 -11.29 -19.38
N GLU A 316 21.98 -10.12 -19.12
CA GLU A 316 21.31 -9.05 -18.39
C GLU A 316 20.96 -7.93 -19.37
N ILE A 317 19.70 -7.52 -19.36
CA ILE A 317 19.20 -6.41 -20.17
C ILE A 317 18.74 -5.29 -19.25
N GLU A 318 18.90 -4.05 -19.69
CA GLU A 318 18.43 -2.87 -18.96
C GLU A 318 17.15 -2.33 -19.59
N LEU A 319 16.09 -2.26 -18.80
CA LEU A 319 14.80 -1.72 -19.21
C LEU A 319 14.58 -0.36 -18.54
N ASN A 320 14.35 0.65 -19.36
CA ASN A 320 14.09 2.02 -18.92
C ASN A 320 12.58 2.26 -18.87
N VAL A 321 12.01 2.45 -17.68
CA VAL A 321 10.55 2.51 -17.48
C VAL A 321 10.16 3.62 -16.51
N GLY A 322 8.99 4.21 -16.71
CA GLY A 322 8.46 5.23 -15.79
C GLY A 322 7.68 4.64 -14.63
N ALA A 323 7.10 3.46 -14.82
CA ALA A 323 6.32 2.77 -13.80
C ALA A 323 6.50 1.24 -13.90
N ILE A 324 6.18 0.57 -12.80
CA ILE A 324 6.34 -0.88 -12.63
C ILE A 324 5.06 -1.44 -12.00
N VAL A 325 4.54 -2.55 -12.53
CA VAL A 325 3.43 -3.32 -11.97
C VAL A 325 3.92 -4.71 -11.56
N ILE A 326 3.68 -5.10 -10.31
CA ILE A 326 4.07 -6.40 -9.78
C ILE A 326 2.82 -7.28 -9.66
N ALA A 327 2.81 -8.37 -10.41
CA ALA A 327 1.70 -9.32 -10.55
C ALA A 327 2.20 -10.77 -10.42
N THR A 328 3.10 -11.03 -9.46
CA THR A 328 3.84 -12.29 -9.30
C THR A 328 3.02 -13.47 -8.80
N GLY A 329 1.73 -13.27 -8.54
CA GLY A 329 0.81 -14.35 -8.20
C GLY A 329 1.01 -14.88 -6.78
N TYR A 330 0.90 -16.20 -6.63
CA TYR A 330 0.89 -16.91 -5.36
C TYR A 330 1.49 -18.31 -5.53
N ASP A 331 1.73 -19.03 -4.44
CA ASP A 331 1.96 -20.48 -4.42
C ASP A 331 0.99 -21.12 -3.40
N LEU A 332 0.90 -22.46 -3.37
CA LEU A 332 0.15 -23.17 -2.33
C LEU A 332 1.05 -23.53 -1.16
N ILE A 333 0.49 -23.53 0.06
CA ILE A 333 1.19 -24.09 1.22
C ILE A 333 1.46 -25.56 0.99
N ASP A 334 2.62 -26.03 1.42
CA ASP A 334 2.96 -27.44 1.43
C ASP A 334 2.17 -28.16 2.55
N PRO A 335 1.20 -29.04 2.21
CA PRO A 335 0.37 -29.69 3.21
C PRO A 335 1.11 -30.77 4.02
N ARG A 336 2.36 -31.12 3.68
CA ARG A 336 3.16 -32.09 4.46
C ARG A 336 3.34 -31.68 5.92
N ASN A 337 3.31 -30.37 6.20
CA ASN A 337 3.37 -29.85 7.57
C ASN A 337 2.03 -29.96 8.32
N LEU A 338 0.96 -30.40 7.67
CA LEU A 338 -0.37 -30.60 8.24
C LEU A 338 -0.57 -32.09 8.53
N GLY A 339 0.13 -32.58 9.55
CA GLY A 339 0.28 -34.02 9.83
C GLY A 339 -1.05 -34.78 9.99
N GLU A 340 -2.12 -34.12 10.40
CA GLU A 340 -3.44 -34.75 10.52
C GLU A 340 -4.07 -35.15 9.19
N TYR A 341 -3.64 -34.57 8.07
CA TYR A 341 -4.15 -34.91 6.74
C TYR A 341 -3.31 -35.96 6.01
N SER A 342 -2.17 -36.38 6.58
CA SER A 342 -1.34 -37.46 6.02
C SER A 342 -0.88 -37.23 4.57
N TYR A 343 -0.87 -35.99 4.08
CA TYR A 343 -0.41 -35.66 2.72
C TYR A 343 1.06 -36.07 2.53
N GLY A 344 1.37 -36.65 1.38
CA GLY A 344 2.68 -37.24 1.06
C GLY A 344 2.90 -38.67 1.59
N THR A 345 2.01 -39.20 2.44
CA THR A 345 2.06 -40.61 2.89
C THR A 345 1.23 -41.55 2.02
N HIS A 346 0.29 -41.01 1.24
CA HIS A 346 -0.54 -41.76 0.30
C HIS A 346 -0.80 -40.91 -0.96
N PRO A 347 -0.67 -41.48 -2.18
CA PRO A 347 -0.74 -40.72 -3.44
C PRO A 347 -2.14 -40.22 -3.81
N ASP A 348 -3.20 -40.78 -3.23
CA ASP A 348 -4.59 -40.30 -3.44
C ASP A 348 -5.03 -39.20 -2.44
N ILE A 349 -4.10 -38.67 -1.64
CA ILE A 349 -4.32 -37.45 -0.85
C ILE A 349 -3.67 -36.32 -1.63
N VAL A 350 -4.48 -35.47 -2.25
CA VAL A 350 -4.04 -34.48 -3.22
C VAL A 350 -4.44 -33.07 -2.81
N THR A 351 -3.79 -32.05 -3.35
CA THR A 351 -4.21 -30.65 -3.24
C THR A 351 -5.31 -30.34 -4.26
N ASN A 352 -5.99 -29.21 -4.06
CA ASN A 352 -6.96 -28.72 -5.03
C ASN A 352 -6.34 -28.43 -6.41
N LEU A 353 -5.06 -28.04 -6.50
CA LEU A 353 -4.41 -27.78 -7.79
C LEU A 353 -4.01 -29.08 -8.49
N GLU A 354 -3.49 -30.06 -7.75
CA GLU A 354 -3.28 -31.43 -8.25
C GLU A 354 -4.60 -32.02 -8.78
N PHE A 355 -5.71 -31.80 -8.07
CA PHE A 355 -7.02 -32.26 -8.52
C PHE A 355 -7.46 -31.60 -9.84
N GLU A 356 -7.15 -30.32 -10.11
CA GLU A 356 -7.40 -29.70 -11.44
C GLU A 356 -6.70 -30.47 -12.56
N ARG A 357 -5.47 -30.92 -12.30
CA ARG A 357 -4.69 -31.70 -13.27
C ARG A 357 -5.29 -33.09 -13.43
N ILE A 358 -5.64 -33.77 -12.33
CA ILE A 358 -6.33 -35.08 -12.35
C ILE A 358 -7.64 -35.01 -13.14
N MET A 359 -8.43 -33.96 -12.96
CA MET A 359 -9.66 -33.73 -13.74
C MET A 359 -9.35 -33.66 -15.23
N ARG A 360 -8.32 -32.91 -15.62
CA ARG A 360 -7.89 -32.79 -17.02
C ARG A 360 -7.37 -34.10 -17.61
N LEU A 361 -6.80 -34.96 -16.77
CA LEU A 361 -6.27 -36.29 -17.13
C LEU A 361 -7.32 -37.42 -17.02
N GLY A 362 -8.60 -37.07 -16.91
CA GLY A 362 -9.70 -38.04 -16.96
C GLY A 362 -10.01 -38.72 -15.62
N PHE A 363 -9.82 -38.00 -14.50
CA PHE A 363 -10.17 -38.43 -13.15
C PHE A 363 -9.53 -39.76 -12.75
N ARG A 364 -8.24 -39.93 -13.03
CA ARG A 364 -7.49 -41.14 -12.69
C ARG A 364 -6.78 -40.95 -11.35
N ARG A 365 -7.00 -41.86 -10.41
CA ARG A 365 -6.29 -41.89 -9.12
C ARG A 365 -4.79 -42.08 -9.34
N PRO A 366 -3.93 -41.29 -8.67
CA PRO A 366 -2.48 -41.49 -8.75
C PRO A 366 -2.01 -42.86 -8.25
N SER A 367 -2.72 -43.49 -7.30
CA SER A 367 -2.32 -44.80 -6.76
C SER A 367 -2.43 -45.97 -7.75
N ASP A 368 -3.57 -46.07 -8.44
CA ASP A 368 -3.96 -47.28 -9.16
C ASP A 368 -4.68 -47.02 -10.50
N GLY A 369 -4.80 -45.75 -10.90
CA GLY A 369 -5.43 -45.35 -12.16
C GLY A 369 -6.94 -45.62 -12.21
N LYS A 370 -7.62 -45.96 -11.12
CA LYS A 370 -9.09 -46.08 -11.11
C LYS A 370 -9.75 -44.71 -11.07
N ILE A 371 -11.05 -44.66 -11.37
CA ILE A 371 -11.86 -43.45 -11.24
C ILE A 371 -12.35 -43.34 -9.79
N PRO A 372 -12.05 -42.24 -9.06
CA PRO A 372 -12.57 -42.07 -7.71
C PRO A 372 -14.07 -41.72 -7.78
N LYS A 373 -14.88 -42.43 -6.99
CA LYS A 373 -16.33 -42.17 -6.89
C LYS A 373 -16.64 -41.35 -5.66
N LYS A 374 -16.16 -41.77 -4.48
CA LYS A 374 -16.41 -41.08 -3.21
C LYS A 374 -15.20 -40.22 -2.85
N VAL A 375 -15.36 -38.89 -2.92
CA VAL A 375 -14.25 -37.93 -2.79
C VAL A 375 -14.51 -36.96 -1.64
N ALA A 376 -13.56 -36.84 -0.72
CA ALA A 376 -13.62 -35.88 0.38
C ALA A 376 -12.86 -34.60 0.03
N PHE A 377 -13.52 -33.46 -0.01
CA PHE A 377 -12.91 -32.14 -0.12
C PHE A 377 -12.78 -31.54 1.29
N ILE A 378 -11.55 -31.30 1.73
CA ILE A 378 -11.26 -30.73 3.05
C ILE A 378 -10.92 -29.25 2.88
N LEU A 379 -11.79 -28.38 3.40
CA LEU A 379 -11.57 -26.94 3.32
C LEU A 379 -10.57 -26.45 4.38
N CYS A 380 -10.02 -25.26 4.13
CA CYS A 380 -9.14 -24.56 5.06
C CYS A 380 -7.87 -25.34 5.45
N ALA A 381 -7.35 -26.20 4.57
CA ALA A 381 -6.11 -26.92 4.84
C ALA A 381 -4.92 -25.94 4.93
N GLY A 382 -4.51 -25.61 6.15
CA GLY A 382 -3.45 -24.64 6.43
C GLY A 382 -3.89 -23.17 6.44
N SER A 383 -5.19 -22.89 6.32
CA SER A 383 -5.78 -21.54 6.43
C SER A 383 -6.68 -21.45 7.64
N ARG A 384 -6.90 -20.22 8.15
CA ARG A 384 -7.77 -19.96 9.32
C ARG A 384 -7.39 -20.80 10.55
N ALA A 385 -6.10 -21.02 10.77
CA ALA A 385 -5.60 -21.80 11.88
C ALA A 385 -4.46 -21.07 12.60
N LEU A 386 -4.47 -21.11 13.93
CA LEU A 386 -3.48 -20.48 14.82
C LEU A 386 -2.30 -21.40 15.17
N ARG A 387 -2.21 -22.55 14.53
CA ARG A 387 -1.12 -23.50 14.75
C ARG A 387 0.13 -23.10 13.99
N GLU A 388 1.27 -23.54 14.51
CA GLU A 388 2.56 -23.40 13.84
C GLU A 388 2.51 -24.01 12.42
N GLY A 389 3.09 -23.30 11.45
CA GLY A 389 3.08 -23.70 10.04
C GLY A 389 1.75 -23.46 9.30
N SER A 390 0.71 -22.88 9.93
CA SER A 390 -0.52 -22.47 9.24
C SER A 390 -0.66 -20.96 9.12
N LYS A 391 -1.69 -20.53 8.37
CA LYS A 391 -2.01 -19.13 8.14
C LYS A 391 -3.30 -18.76 8.86
N GLU A 392 -3.30 -17.61 9.55
CA GLU A 392 -4.49 -17.10 10.25
C GLU A 392 -5.56 -16.60 9.29
N TYR A 393 -5.15 -16.12 8.11
CA TYR A 393 -6.05 -15.61 7.09
C TYR A 393 -6.76 -16.72 6.32
N CYS A 394 -7.84 -16.33 5.63
CA CYS A 394 -8.57 -17.20 4.71
C CYS A 394 -7.93 -17.15 3.31
N CYS A 395 -7.77 -18.29 2.65
CA CYS A 395 -7.33 -18.35 1.25
C CYS A 395 -8.39 -17.85 0.23
N LYS A 396 -9.56 -17.41 0.71
CA LYS A 396 -10.69 -16.81 -0.02
C LYS A 396 -11.41 -17.71 -1.03
N ILE A 397 -10.66 -18.42 -1.89
CA ILE A 397 -11.22 -19.15 -3.03
C ILE A 397 -11.44 -20.65 -2.75
N GLY A 398 -10.88 -21.20 -1.68
CA GLY A 398 -10.93 -22.64 -1.39
C GLY A 398 -12.34 -23.24 -1.29
N CYS A 399 -13.33 -22.46 -0.80
CA CYS A 399 -14.73 -22.88 -0.78
C CYS A 399 -15.28 -23.03 -2.22
N MET A 400 -15.10 -22.02 -3.04
CA MET A 400 -15.64 -22.00 -4.41
C MET A 400 -14.93 -22.99 -5.33
N ILE A 401 -13.63 -23.21 -5.14
CA ILE A 401 -12.88 -24.27 -5.84
C ILE A 401 -13.46 -25.65 -5.52
N ALA A 402 -13.65 -25.99 -4.25
CA ALA A 402 -14.19 -27.30 -3.87
C ALA A 402 -15.60 -27.52 -4.41
N ILE A 403 -16.46 -26.50 -4.37
CA ILE A 403 -17.82 -26.55 -4.94
C ILE A 403 -17.74 -26.79 -6.46
N LYS A 404 -16.86 -26.05 -7.15
CA LYS A 404 -16.64 -26.19 -8.59
C LYS A 404 -16.19 -27.60 -8.95
N GLN A 405 -15.15 -28.07 -8.28
CA GLN A 405 -14.58 -29.41 -8.49
C GLN A 405 -15.60 -30.51 -8.20
N SER A 406 -16.42 -30.36 -7.16
CA SER A 406 -17.52 -31.28 -6.83
C SER A 406 -18.58 -31.34 -7.94
N ILE A 407 -19.03 -30.20 -8.46
CA ILE A 407 -20.00 -30.15 -9.56
C ILE A 407 -19.44 -30.83 -10.82
N ILE A 408 -18.17 -30.56 -11.16
CA ILE A 408 -17.55 -31.12 -12.37
C ILE A 408 -17.35 -32.64 -12.20
N LEU A 409 -16.95 -33.09 -11.01
CA LEU A 409 -16.86 -34.52 -10.70
C LEU A 409 -18.22 -35.20 -10.89
N MET A 410 -19.31 -34.64 -10.36
CA MET A 410 -20.66 -35.18 -10.52
C MET A 410 -21.12 -35.26 -11.98
N LYS A 411 -20.71 -34.29 -12.81
CA LYS A 411 -21.03 -34.29 -14.24
C LYS A 411 -20.22 -35.31 -15.03
N ALA A 412 -18.95 -35.52 -14.66
CA ALA A 412 -18.01 -36.34 -15.42
C ALA A 412 -18.01 -37.82 -14.98
N VAL A 413 -18.31 -38.10 -13.71
CA VAL A 413 -18.20 -39.45 -13.12
C VAL A 413 -19.56 -39.93 -12.64
N ALA A 414 -20.07 -40.97 -13.29
CA ALA A 414 -21.35 -41.57 -12.93
C ALA A 414 -21.32 -42.19 -11.51
N GLY A 415 -22.28 -41.77 -10.67
CA GLY A 415 -22.38 -42.23 -9.28
C GLY A 415 -21.30 -41.66 -8.37
N ALA A 416 -20.73 -40.50 -8.71
CA ALA A 416 -19.83 -39.79 -7.80
C ALA A 416 -20.56 -39.32 -6.52
N GLU A 417 -19.82 -39.25 -5.42
CA GLU A 417 -20.26 -38.78 -4.12
C GLU A 417 -19.22 -37.82 -3.54
N PRO A 418 -19.26 -36.52 -3.88
CA PRO A 418 -18.41 -35.51 -3.28
C PRO A 418 -18.94 -35.08 -1.91
N TRP A 419 -18.04 -35.06 -0.92
CA TRP A 419 -18.30 -34.59 0.44
C TRP A 419 -17.39 -33.41 0.75
N ILE A 420 -17.96 -32.25 1.06
CA ILE A 420 -17.21 -31.03 1.41
C ILE A 420 -17.24 -30.87 2.93
N PHE A 421 -16.07 -30.98 3.56
CA PHE A 421 -15.87 -30.76 4.98
C PHE A 421 -15.44 -29.31 5.24
N TYR A 422 -16.24 -28.55 5.98
CA TYR A 422 -16.08 -27.10 6.13
C TYR A 422 -16.34 -26.59 7.56
N GLN A 423 -15.84 -25.39 7.87
CA GLN A 423 -16.26 -24.63 9.06
C GLN A 423 -17.37 -23.64 8.70
N ASP A 424 -17.07 -22.78 7.72
CA ASP A 424 -18.00 -21.84 7.10
C ASP A 424 -17.86 -21.92 5.58
N LEU A 425 -18.98 -21.79 4.87
CA LEU A 425 -18.98 -21.66 3.41
C LEU A 425 -18.91 -20.16 3.06
N ARG A 426 -17.85 -19.76 2.36
CA ARG A 426 -17.63 -18.36 1.95
C ARG A 426 -17.91 -18.19 0.46
N ALA A 427 -19.19 -18.20 0.10
CA ALA A 427 -19.68 -17.96 -1.25
C ALA A 427 -19.95 -16.46 -1.50
N ALA A 428 -18.99 -15.61 -1.17
CA ALA A 428 -19.12 -14.16 -1.26
C ALA A 428 -18.71 -13.67 -2.65
N GLY A 429 -19.68 -13.29 -3.48
CA GLY A 429 -19.46 -12.81 -4.84
C GLY A 429 -20.74 -12.86 -5.67
N ARG A 430 -20.76 -12.18 -6.83
CA ARG A 430 -21.93 -12.24 -7.73
C ARG A 430 -22.08 -13.66 -8.29
N GLY A 431 -23.22 -14.30 -8.03
CA GLY A 431 -23.50 -15.65 -8.52
C GLY A 431 -22.91 -16.78 -7.67
N TYR A 432 -22.27 -16.48 -6.53
CA TYR A 432 -21.54 -17.49 -5.75
C TYR A 432 -22.48 -18.28 -4.84
N GLU A 433 -23.46 -17.61 -4.21
CA GLU A 433 -24.47 -18.28 -3.39
C GLU A 433 -25.39 -19.16 -4.24
N GLU A 434 -25.78 -18.69 -5.42
CA GLU A 434 -26.55 -19.45 -6.39
C GLU A 434 -25.77 -20.67 -6.89
N PHE A 435 -24.46 -20.53 -7.08
CA PHE A 435 -23.57 -21.63 -7.43
C PHE A 435 -23.47 -22.67 -6.31
N LEU A 436 -23.42 -22.22 -5.05
CA LEU A 436 -23.50 -23.09 -3.88
C LEU A 436 -24.85 -23.82 -3.80
N SER A 437 -25.97 -23.12 -4.00
CA SER A 437 -27.30 -23.73 -4.04
C SER A 437 -27.38 -24.82 -5.08
N ARG A 438 -26.89 -24.54 -6.29
CA ARG A 438 -26.84 -25.52 -7.38
C ARG A 438 -26.06 -26.78 -7.03
N ALA A 439 -24.95 -26.65 -6.28
CA ALA A 439 -24.19 -27.80 -5.82
C ALA A 439 -24.99 -28.65 -4.82
N LYS A 440 -25.70 -28.02 -3.89
CA LYS A 440 -26.60 -28.72 -2.95
C LYS A 440 -27.71 -29.45 -3.70
N ASP A 441 -28.35 -28.79 -4.67
CA ASP A 441 -29.43 -29.37 -5.49
C ASP A 441 -28.95 -30.57 -6.32
N GLN A 442 -27.67 -30.59 -6.70
CA GLN A 442 -27.02 -31.69 -7.42
C GLN A 442 -26.56 -32.83 -6.49
N GLY A 443 -26.81 -32.74 -5.18
CA GLY A 443 -26.52 -33.81 -4.23
C GLY A 443 -25.10 -33.79 -3.66
N VAL A 444 -24.35 -32.70 -3.79
CA VAL A 444 -23.06 -32.54 -3.08
C VAL A 444 -23.33 -32.52 -1.58
N LYS A 445 -22.64 -33.38 -0.81
CA LYS A 445 -22.82 -33.45 0.64
C LYS A 445 -21.95 -32.40 1.32
N PHE A 446 -22.53 -31.65 2.24
CA PHE A 446 -21.85 -30.60 3.00
C PHE A 446 -21.82 -30.99 4.48
N ILE A 447 -20.62 -31.18 5.02
CA ILE A 447 -20.39 -31.58 6.41
C ILE A 447 -19.76 -30.41 7.15
N ARG A 448 -20.47 -29.86 8.14
CA ARG A 448 -19.93 -28.76 8.94
C ARG A 448 -19.04 -29.30 10.06
N GLY A 449 -17.80 -29.60 9.71
CA GLY A 449 -16.73 -29.92 10.64
C GLY A 449 -15.48 -30.31 9.87
N LEU A 450 -14.34 -29.73 10.25
CA LEU A 450 -13.08 -30.15 9.63
C LEU A 450 -12.68 -31.53 10.15
N PRO A 451 -12.10 -32.39 9.29
CA PRO A 451 -11.60 -33.67 9.74
C PRO A 451 -10.49 -33.49 10.78
N SER A 452 -10.55 -34.31 11.82
CA SER A 452 -9.52 -34.40 12.84
C SER A 452 -8.33 -35.22 12.37
N ARG A 453 -8.56 -36.24 11.52
CA ARG A 453 -7.53 -37.08 10.89
C ARG A 453 -7.98 -37.66 9.55
N VAL A 454 -7.02 -37.86 8.65
CA VAL A 454 -7.11 -38.70 7.45
C VAL A 454 -6.15 -39.86 7.61
N ILE A 455 -6.67 -41.09 7.54
CA ILE A 455 -5.90 -42.31 7.80
C ILE A 455 -5.84 -43.15 6.53
N PRO A 456 -4.66 -43.30 5.90
CA PRO A 456 -4.48 -44.26 4.82
C PRO A 456 -4.71 -45.70 5.30
N THR A 457 -5.50 -46.47 4.57
CA THR A 457 -5.76 -47.90 4.83
C THR A 457 -5.56 -48.72 3.56
N LYS A 458 -5.61 -50.05 3.67
CA LYS A 458 -5.54 -50.94 2.50
C LYS A 458 -6.71 -50.76 1.51
N ASN A 459 -7.85 -50.24 1.99
CA ASN A 459 -9.10 -50.18 1.23
C ASN A 459 -9.53 -48.73 0.90
N GLY A 460 -8.63 -47.75 1.04
CA GLY A 460 -8.92 -46.33 0.80
C GLY A 460 -8.49 -45.43 1.94
N LEU A 461 -9.09 -44.25 2.01
CA LEU A 461 -8.76 -43.18 2.95
C LEU A 461 -9.89 -42.99 3.95
N VAL A 462 -9.65 -43.30 5.22
CA VAL A 462 -10.64 -43.09 6.29
C VAL A 462 -10.53 -41.66 6.80
N VAL A 463 -11.61 -40.88 6.66
CA VAL A 463 -11.72 -39.50 7.14
C VAL A 463 -12.53 -39.51 8.43
N LYS A 464 -11.92 -39.01 9.52
CA LYS A 464 -12.58 -38.85 10.82
C LYS A 464 -12.93 -37.39 11.05
N ALA A 465 -14.20 -37.08 11.28
CA ALA A 465 -14.72 -35.74 11.55
C ALA A 465 -15.89 -35.79 12.54
N VAL A 466 -16.41 -34.63 12.92
CA VAL A 466 -17.69 -34.51 13.63
C VAL A 466 -18.53 -33.51 12.87
N ASP A 467 -19.74 -33.89 12.47
CA ASP A 467 -20.70 -32.90 11.97
C ASP A 467 -21.20 -32.07 13.15
N THR A 468 -20.75 -30.82 13.23
CA THR A 468 -21.07 -29.92 14.34
C THR A 468 -22.53 -29.47 14.35
N ILE A 469 -23.29 -29.69 13.27
CA ILE A 469 -24.73 -29.40 13.24
C ILE A 469 -25.50 -30.48 14.00
N SER A 470 -25.22 -31.75 13.70
CA SER A 470 -25.92 -32.90 14.30
C SER A 470 -25.25 -33.46 15.56
N GLY A 471 -23.97 -33.15 15.78
CA GLY A 471 -23.14 -33.75 16.83
C GLY A 471 -22.68 -35.18 16.51
N ILE A 472 -22.94 -35.68 15.30
CA ILE A 472 -22.66 -37.06 14.91
C ILE A 472 -21.19 -37.21 14.49
N PRO A 473 -20.43 -38.14 15.09
CA PRO A 473 -19.11 -38.53 14.59
C PRO A 473 -19.21 -39.14 13.19
N ILE A 474 -18.31 -38.73 12.31
CA ILE A 474 -18.17 -39.27 10.96
C ILE A 474 -16.86 -40.04 10.89
N GLU A 475 -16.94 -41.31 10.51
CA GLU A 475 -15.79 -42.15 10.21
C GLU A 475 -16.11 -42.89 8.91
N GLU A 476 -15.69 -42.30 7.79
CA GLU A 476 -16.11 -42.73 6.46
C GLU A 476 -14.90 -42.98 5.56
N ASN A 477 -15.01 -44.00 4.71
CA ASN A 477 -13.96 -44.35 3.75
C ASN A 477 -14.19 -43.64 2.40
N PHE A 478 -13.11 -43.12 1.82
CA PHE A 478 -13.08 -42.37 0.57
C PHE A 478 -12.05 -42.94 -0.40
N ASP A 479 -12.32 -42.79 -1.69
CA ASP A 479 -11.41 -43.19 -2.77
C ASP A 479 -10.25 -42.20 -2.94
N MET A 480 -10.49 -40.94 -2.60
CA MET A 480 -9.57 -39.81 -2.75
C MET A 480 -9.93 -38.70 -1.76
N VAL A 481 -8.90 -37.99 -1.28
CA VAL A 481 -9.03 -36.79 -0.44
C VAL A 481 -8.40 -35.61 -1.16
N VAL A 482 -9.12 -34.51 -1.28
CA VAL A 482 -8.68 -33.26 -1.90
C VAL A 482 -8.57 -32.18 -0.82
N LEU A 483 -7.38 -31.64 -0.62
CA LEU A 483 -7.08 -30.58 0.34
C LEU A 483 -7.18 -29.21 -0.36
N SER A 484 -8.12 -28.37 0.06
CA SER A 484 -8.14 -26.96 -0.34
C SER A 484 -7.06 -26.20 0.43
N ALA A 485 -5.83 -26.27 -0.08
CA ALA A 485 -4.62 -25.75 0.54
C ALA A 485 -4.64 -24.22 0.64
N ALA A 486 -3.94 -23.69 1.64
CA ALA A 486 -3.78 -22.26 1.81
C ALA A 486 -3.02 -21.64 0.64
N ILE A 487 -3.45 -20.46 0.21
CA ILE A 487 -2.71 -19.61 -0.71
C ILE A 487 -1.65 -18.88 0.10
N VAL A 488 -0.40 -18.97 -0.32
CA VAL A 488 0.74 -18.28 0.28
C VAL A 488 1.43 -17.39 -0.77
N PRO A 489 2.26 -16.43 -0.35
CA PRO A 489 3.03 -15.62 -1.28
C PRO A 489 3.87 -16.50 -2.20
N SER A 490 4.06 -16.05 -3.45
CA SER A 490 4.98 -16.75 -4.35
C SER A 490 6.38 -16.85 -3.74
N SER A 491 7.08 -17.94 -4.01
CA SER A 491 8.48 -18.21 -3.63
C SER A 491 9.44 -17.06 -3.97
N GLY A 492 9.15 -16.26 -5.00
CA GLY A 492 9.94 -15.10 -5.40
C GLY A 492 9.57 -13.78 -4.70
N THR A 493 8.53 -13.75 -3.86
CA THR A 493 7.99 -12.49 -3.29
C THR A 493 9.02 -11.72 -2.48
N GLU A 494 9.79 -12.39 -1.61
CA GLU A 494 10.83 -11.73 -0.80
C GLU A 494 11.96 -11.15 -1.65
N ALA A 495 12.40 -11.90 -2.67
CA ALA A 495 13.42 -11.45 -3.60
C ALA A 495 12.95 -10.23 -4.39
N ILE A 496 11.72 -10.26 -4.91
CA ILE A 496 11.10 -9.14 -5.64
C ILE A 496 10.90 -7.93 -4.73
N ALA A 497 10.45 -8.12 -3.48
CA ALA A 497 10.31 -7.05 -2.50
C ALA A 497 11.65 -6.36 -2.22
N LYS A 498 12.73 -7.15 -2.07
CA LYS A 498 14.09 -6.65 -1.89
C LYS A 498 14.61 -5.90 -3.12
N VAL A 499 14.44 -6.47 -4.32
CA VAL A 499 14.84 -5.84 -5.59
C VAL A 499 14.16 -4.49 -5.74
N PHE A 500 12.83 -4.43 -5.57
CA PHE A 500 12.07 -3.20 -5.78
C PHE A 500 12.00 -2.29 -4.54
N GLY A 501 12.53 -2.70 -3.39
CA GLY A 501 12.47 -1.93 -2.15
C GLY A 501 11.03 -1.60 -1.73
N ILE A 502 10.15 -2.60 -1.76
CA ILE A 502 8.75 -2.50 -1.34
C ILE A 502 8.48 -3.38 -0.13
N SER A 503 7.46 -3.03 0.65
CA SER A 503 7.17 -3.67 1.93
C SER A 503 6.40 -4.98 1.78
N ILE A 504 6.58 -5.87 2.74
CA ILE A 504 5.83 -7.11 2.91
C ILE A 504 4.96 -6.96 4.16
N GLY A 505 3.69 -7.37 4.07
CA GLY A 505 2.74 -7.39 5.17
C GLY A 505 3.02 -8.52 6.17
N THR A 506 2.34 -8.49 7.31
CA THR A 506 2.47 -9.54 8.34
C THR A 506 1.94 -10.90 7.88
N ASP A 507 1.14 -10.93 6.82
CA ASP A 507 0.64 -12.12 6.15
C ASP A 507 1.62 -12.72 5.12
N GLY A 508 2.74 -12.04 4.86
CA GLY A 508 3.79 -12.42 3.93
C GLY A 508 3.59 -11.92 2.49
N PHE A 509 2.45 -11.31 2.16
CA PHE A 509 2.21 -10.75 0.83
C PHE A 509 2.81 -9.35 0.69
N LEU A 510 2.88 -8.82 -0.53
CA LEU A 510 3.29 -7.43 -0.73
C LEU A 510 2.26 -6.49 -0.09
N LEU A 511 2.75 -5.41 0.51
CA LEU A 511 1.92 -4.44 1.23
C LEU A 511 1.55 -3.26 0.32
N GLU A 512 0.26 -3.01 0.17
CA GLU A 512 -0.27 -1.80 -0.45
C GLU A 512 -0.03 -0.55 0.42
N LYS A 513 -0.05 0.63 -0.21
CA LYS A 513 0.11 1.92 0.46
C LYS A 513 -1.01 2.19 1.44
N HIS A 514 -2.25 1.89 1.06
CA HIS A 514 -3.40 2.01 1.95
C HIS A 514 -4.54 1.08 1.53
N TYR A 515 -4.98 0.22 2.45
CA TYR A 515 -5.98 -0.84 2.24
C TYR A 515 -7.26 -0.42 1.48
N LYS A 516 -7.73 0.83 1.65
CA LYS A 516 -8.98 1.31 1.01
C LYS A 516 -8.82 2.39 -0.05
N LEU A 517 -7.75 3.17 0.04
CA LEU A 517 -7.64 4.44 -0.69
C LEU A 517 -6.67 4.32 -1.85
N ASP A 518 -5.58 3.58 -1.62
CA ASP A 518 -4.54 3.30 -2.60
C ASP A 518 -4.25 1.78 -2.60
N PRO A 519 -5.25 0.93 -2.90
CA PRO A 519 -5.17 -0.52 -2.67
C PRO A 519 -4.28 -1.28 -3.66
N VAL A 520 -3.75 -0.60 -4.68
CA VAL A 520 -2.87 -1.16 -5.70
C VAL A 520 -1.55 -0.39 -5.82
N ASP A 521 -1.38 0.69 -5.08
CA ASP A 521 -0.13 1.46 -5.05
C ASP A 521 0.76 0.86 -3.96
N SER A 522 2.08 0.77 -4.18
CA SER A 522 3.01 0.48 -3.09
C SER A 522 3.46 1.76 -2.39
N LEU A 523 4.14 1.63 -1.24
CA LEU A 523 4.77 2.78 -0.57
C LEU A 523 5.87 3.43 -1.42
N ARG A 524 6.49 2.68 -2.34
CA ARG A 524 7.46 3.23 -3.29
C ARG A 524 6.72 3.74 -4.53
N LYS A 525 6.76 5.06 -4.73
CA LYS A 525 6.06 5.71 -5.85
C LYS A 525 6.45 5.09 -7.20
N ALA A 526 5.48 5.09 -8.11
CA ALA A 526 5.53 4.49 -9.45
C ALA A 526 5.71 2.95 -9.47
N ILE A 527 5.61 2.28 -8.33
CA ILE A 527 5.52 0.82 -8.24
C ILE A 527 4.14 0.46 -7.70
N PHE A 528 3.43 -0.36 -8.47
CA PHE A 528 2.06 -0.80 -8.22
C PHE A 528 2.04 -2.32 -8.09
N VAL A 529 1.04 -2.86 -7.40
CA VAL A 529 0.90 -4.29 -7.15
C VAL A 529 -0.54 -4.72 -7.44
N CYS A 530 -0.74 -5.89 -8.05
CA CYS A 530 -2.08 -6.40 -8.34
C CYS A 530 -2.16 -7.94 -8.26
N GLY A 531 -3.39 -8.46 -8.29
CA GLY A 531 -3.65 -9.90 -8.20
C GLY A 531 -3.32 -10.50 -6.84
N CYS A 532 -2.94 -11.79 -6.85
CA CYS A 532 -2.61 -12.52 -5.62
C CYS A 532 -1.29 -12.11 -4.97
N ALA A 533 -0.49 -11.24 -5.60
CA ALA A 533 0.71 -10.67 -4.98
C ALA A 533 0.38 -9.81 -3.75
N LEU A 534 -0.83 -9.24 -3.70
CA LEU A 534 -1.43 -8.52 -2.56
C LEU A 534 -2.29 -9.44 -1.65
N GLY A 535 -2.15 -10.75 -1.74
CA GLY A 535 -2.96 -11.70 -0.97
C GLY A 535 -4.11 -12.34 -1.73
N PRO A 536 -4.77 -13.37 -1.13
CA PRO A 536 -5.64 -14.31 -1.83
C PRO A 536 -6.85 -13.66 -2.51
N LYS A 537 -7.01 -13.90 -3.81
CA LYS A 537 -8.08 -13.34 -4.68
C LYS A 537 -8.52 -14.37 -5.71
N ASP A 538 -9.75 -14.22 -6.20
CA ASP A 538 -10.20 -14.97 -7.37
C ASP A 538 -9.75 -14.29 -8.69
N ILE A 539 -10.09 -14.92 -9.82
CA ILE A 539 -9.72 -14.43 -11.16
C ILE A 539 -10.35 -13.05 -11.42
N ARG A 540 -11.62 -12.86 -11.04
CA ARG A 540 -12.35 -11.62 -11.29
C ARG A 540 -11.72 -10.47 -10.53
N GLU A 541 -11.49 -10.63 -9.24
CA GLU A 541 -10.86 -9.61 -8.41
C GLU A 541 -9.41 -9.34 -8.84
N SER A 542 -8.71 -10.36 -9.34
CA SER A 542 -7.37 -10.19 -9.90
C SER A 542 -7.39 -9.34 -11.17
N VAL A 543 -8.38 -9.54 -12.05
CA VAL A 543 -8.61 -8.73 -13.25
C VAL A 543 -9.02 -7.29 -12.88
N GLU A 544 -9.93 -7.11 -11.92
CA GLU A 544 -10.35 -5.80 -11.42
C GLU A 544 -9.16 -5.03 -10.83
N GLY A 545 -8.34 -5.68 -10.00
CA GLY A 545 -7.11 -5.09 -9.45
C GLY A 545 -6.06 -4.76 -10.53
N ALA A 546 -5.96 -5.58 -11.57
CA ALA A 546 -5.06 -5.33 -12.70
C ALA A 546 -5.47 -4.09 -13.52
N MET A 547 -6.78 -3.91 -13.75
CA MET A 547 -7.34 -2.73 -14.40
C MET A 547 -7.15 -1.47 -13.53
N ALA A 548 -7.34 -1.59 -12.20
CA ALA A 548 -7.06 -0.51 -11.27
C ALA A 548 -5.58 -0.11 -11.31
N ALA A 549 -4.66 -1.07 -11.23
CA ALA A 549 -3.22 -0.80 -11.32
C ALA A 549 -2.85 -0.12 -12.66
N ALA A 550 -3.37 -0.61 -13.78
CA ALA A 550 -3.15 0.02 -15.09
C ALA A 550 -3.67 1.46 -15.16
N SER A 551 -4.84 1.74 -14.55
CA SER A 551 -5.39 3.09 -14.45
C SER A 551 -4.50 4.02 -13.60
N ARG A 552 -4.00 3.52 -12.47
CA ARG A 552 -3.10 4.26 -11.57
C ARG A 552 -1.76 4.55 -12.24
N VAL A 553 -1.18 3.58 -12.93
CA VAL A 553 0.03 3.76 -13.76
C VAL A 553 -0.19 4.83 -14.83
N ALA A 554 -1.27 4.73 -15.60
CA ALA A 554 -1.56 5.70 -16.66
C ALA A 554 -1.76 7.12 -16.09
N SER A 555 -2.41 7.24 -14.94
CA SER A 555 -2.57 8.52 -14.23
C SER A 555 -1.22 9.08 -13.73
N PHE A 556 -0.33 8.21 -13.25
CA PHE A 556 1.01 8.59 -12.82
C PHE A 556 1.89 9.01 -13.99
N ILE A 557 1.94 8.24 -15.09
CA ILE A 557 2.75 8.61 -16.25
C ILE A 557 2.20 9.87 -16.93
N GLY A 558 0.87 10.03 -16.96
CA GLY A 558 0.21 11.20 -17.52
C GLY A 558 0.64 11.46 -18.97
N LYS A 559 1.02 12.71 -19.27
CA LYS A 559 1.52 13.12 -20.59
C LYS A 559 3.02 12.87 -20.80
N GLY A 560 3.69 12.22 -19.84
CA GLY A 560 5.16 12.14 -19.76
C GLY A 560 5.77 13.30 -18.96
N GLU A 561 4.93 14.08 -18.28
CA GLU A 561 5.35 15.10 -17.32
C GLU A 561 4.48 14.95 -16.07
N LEU A 562 5.13 15.02 -14.92
CA LEU A 562 4.47 15.07 -13.64
C LEU A 562 4.75 16.42 -12.97
N GLU A 563 3.67 17.07 -12.52
CA GLU A 563 3.76 18.19 -11.60
C GLU A 563 3.67 17.68 -10.17
N HIS A 564 4.62 18.08 -9.33
CA HIS A 564 4.65 17.71 -7.93
C HIS A 564 4.69 18.92 -7.02
N PRO A 565 4.13 18.81 -5.80
CA PRO A 565 4.25 19.86 -4.80
C PRO A 565 5.73 20.22 -4.58
N PRO A 566 6.07 21.52 -4.53
CA PRO A 566 7.41 22.01 -4.25
C PRO A 566 7.81 21.93 -2.79
N GLU A 567 6.98 21.31 -1.94
CA GLU A 567 7.19 21.13 -0.50
C GLU A 567 8.23 20.02 -0.23
N VAL A 568 9.42 20.16 -0.82
CA VAL A 568 10.53 19.22 -0.75
C VAL A 568 11.72 19.83 -0.02
N PRO A 569 12.64 19.02 0.52
CA PRO A 569 13.83 19.53 1.19
C PRO A 569 14.70 20.40 0.26
N ARG A 570 15.29 21.47 0.82
CA ARG A 570 16.32 22.31 0.19
C ARG A 570 17.62 22.14 0.96
N ILE A 571 18.73 22.05 0.24
CA ILE A 571 20.07 21.88 0.83
C ILE A 571 20.85 23.19 0.67
N ASN A 572 21.28 23.77 1.79
CA ASN A 572 22.25 24.85 1.82
C ASN A 572 23.65 24.26 1.66
N VAL A 573 24.26 24.47 0.49
CA VAL A 573 25.55 23.89 0.12
C VAL A 573 26.68 24.43 1.00
N ASP A 574 26.62 25.70 1.42
CA ASP A 574 27.67 26.34 2.23
C ASP A 574 27.75 25.75 3.66
N LYS A 575 26.63 25.21 4.17
CA LYS A 575 26.58 24.53 5.46
C LYS A 575 26.79 23.02 5.36
N CYS A 576 26.59 22.44 4.17
CA CYS A 576 26.60 20.99 4.01
C CYS A 576 28.03 20.44 4.00
N ASN A 577 28.33 19.53 4.93
CA ASN A 577 29.62 18.84 4.98
C ASN A 577 29.57 17.41 4.40
N LEU A 578 28.51 17.07 3.65
CA LEU A 578 28.31 15.77 2.99
C LEU A 578 28.35 14.54 3.94
N CYS A 579 27.97 14.69 5.21
CA CYS A 579 27.98 13.57 6.19
C CYS A 579 26.99 12.42 5.90
N GLY A 580 25.98 12.62 5.03
CA GLY A 580 25.06 11.56 4.61
C GLY A 580 23.90 11.22 5.56
N GLU A 581 23.80 11.82 6.75
CA GLU A 581 22.72 11.56 7.72
C GLU A 581 21.30 11.75 7.14
N CYS A 582 21.13 12.78 6.30
CA CYS A 582 19.85 13.07 5.63
C CYS A 582 19.45 12.00 4.59
N VAL A 583 20.43 11.32 4.00
CA VAL A 583 20.23 10.18 3.08
C VAL A 583 19.81 8.95 3.88
N ALA A 584 20.55 8.65 4.97
CA ALA A 584 20.30 7.48 5.81
C ALA A 584 18.91 7.46 6.46
N ILE A 585 18.40 8.63 6.89
CA ILE A 585 17.07 8.72 7.52
C ILE A 585 15.91 8.70 6.50
N CYS A 586 16.17 8.86 5.19
CA CYS A 586 15.12 9.04 4.20
C CYS A 586 14.40 7.71 3.89
N PRO A 587 13.09 7.59 4.19
CA PRO A 587 12.38 6.31 4.03
C PRO A 587 12.08 5.96 2.57
N THR A 588 12.18 6.93 1.66
CA THR A 588 11.88 6.75 0.23
C THR A 588 13.10 6.93 -0.67
N ASN A 589 14.31 7.05 -0.10
CA ASN A 589 15.55 7.32 -0.83
C ASN A 589 15.45 8.56 -1.74
N ALA A 590 14.72 9.58 -1.31
CA ALA A 590 14.54 10.82 -2.06
C ALA A 590 15.74 11.77 -1.98
N LEU A 591 16.67 11.55 -1.05
CA LEU A 591 17.94 12.26 -0.99
C LEU A 591 19.06 11.31 -1.41
N LEU A 592 19.87 11.72 -2.37
CA LEU A 592 20.98 10.94 -2.91
C LEU A 592 22.27 11.73 -2.78
N LEU A 593 23.35 11.07 -2.37
CA LEU A 593 24.69 11.66 -2.39
C LEU A 593 25.29 11.45 -3.77
N GLU A 594 25.34 12.51 -4.59
CA GLU A 594 25.86 12.48 -5.96
C GLU A 594 27.06 13.46 -6.06
N GLY A 595 28.27 12.92 -6.21
CA GLY A 595 29.48 13.72 -6.30
C GLY A 595 29.71 14.57 -5.05
N SER A 596 29.74 15.89 -5.22
CA SER A 596 29.97 16.88 -4.14
C SER A 596 28.68 17.54 -3.63
N MET A 597 27.50 16.94 -3.85
CA MET A 597 26.24 17.50 -3.37
C MET A 597 25.23 16.43 -2.94
N VAL A 598 24.26 16.84 -2.13
CA VAL A 598 23.06 16.05 -1.83
C VAL A 598 21.95 16.47 -2.79
N LYS A 599 21.53 15.57 -3.67
CA LYS A 599 20.47 15.79 -4.65
C LYS A 599 19.12 15.37 -4.09
N VAL A 600 18.12 16.22 -4.26
CA VAL A 600 16.74 15.94 -3.85
C VAL A 600 15.91 15.52 -5.05
N VAL A 601 15.48 14.26 -5.04
CA VAL A 601 14.55 13.67 -6.00
C VAL A 601 13.14 14.04 -5.58
N SER A 602 12.64 15.17 -6.09
CA SER A 602 11.34 15.75 -5.70
C SER A 602 10.19 14.76 -5.82
N VAL A 603 10.10 14.02 -6.93
CA VAL A 603 9.06 13.02 -7.16
C VAL A 603 9.06 11.90 -6.12
N ALA A 604 10.22 11.46 -5.62
CA ALA A 604 10.33 10.41 -4.59
C ALA A 604 10.03 10.93 -3.18
N CYS A 605 10.15 12.25 -2.97
CA CYS A 605 9.93 12.85 -1.66
C CYS A 605 8.46 12.77 -1.24
N ILE A 606 8.23 12.40 0.01
CA ILE A 606 6.91 12.46 0.66
C ILE A 606 6.75 13.70 1.56
N GLY A 607 7.77 14.57 1.59
CA GLY A 607 7.74 15.81 2.37
C GLY A 607 7.72 15.62 3.89
N CYS A 608 8.12 14.46 4.42
CA CYS A 608 8.01 14.15 5.86
C CYS A 608 8.89 15.02 6.77
N GLY A 609 9.98 15.61 6.24
CA GLY A 609 10.86 16.49 6.99
C GLY A 609 11.83 15.83 7.98
N ALA A 610 11.92 14.49 8.02
CA ALA A 610 12.86 13.78 8.90
C ALA A 610 14.35 14.13 8.62
N CYS A 611 14.68 14.41 7.36
CA CYS A 611 16.03 14.85 6.95
C CYS A 611 16.45 16.20 7.56
N VAL A 612 15.49 17.07 7.89
CA VAL A 612 15.77 18.38 8.52
C VAL A 612 16.29 18.18 9.93
N THR A 613 15.61 17.35 10.73
CA THR A 613 15.99 17.10 12.14
C THR A 613 17.20 16.19 12.27
N ALA A 614 17.49 15.35 11.26
CA ALA A 614 18.67 14.52 11.21
C ALA A 614 19.96 15.29 10.85
N CYS A 615 19.86 16.43 10.16
CA CYS A 615 21.02 17.16 9.66
C CYS A 615 21.80 17.85 10.82
N PRO A 616 23.03 17.41 11.15
CA PRO A 616 23.78 18.00 12.25
C PRO A 616 24.25 19.44 11.95
N GLN A 617 24.44 19.76 10.67
CA GLN A 617 24.88 21.09 10.22
C GLN A 617 23.73 22.09 10.03
N LYS A 618 22.48 21.67 10.25
CA LYS A 618 21.28 22.49 9.95
C LYS A 618 21.32 23.04 8.51
N ALA A 619 21.83 22.23 7.59
CA ALA A 619 21.98 22.56 6.17
C ALA A 619 20.73 22.18 5.35
N VAL A 620 19.85 21.34 5.90
CA VAL A 620 18.62 20.89 5.24
C VAL A 620 17.46 21.67 5.83
N ASP A 621 16.58 22.22 5.00
CA ASP A 621 15.30 22.78 5.41
C ASP A 621 14.18 22.27 4.50
N LEU A 622 12.90 22.39 4.90
CA LEU A 622 11.76 21.91 4.13
C LEU A 622 10.97 23.09 3.54
N ALA A 623 10.88 23.15 2.21
CA ALA A 623 10.12 24.21 1.54
C ALA A 623 8.65 24.17 1.98
N ASN A 624 8.06 25.36 2.18
CA ASN A 624 6.73 25.55 2.78
C ASN A 624 6.56 25.03 4.22
N PHE A 625 7.62 24.55 4.86
CA PHE A 625 7.61 24.17 6.28
C PHE A 625 9.00 24.41 6.88
N THR A 626 9.51 25.63 6.65
CA THR A 626 10.86 26.01 7.04
C THR A 626 10.99 26.06 8.56
N GLU A 627 12.22 26.02 9.04
CA GLU A 627 12.50 26.11 10.47
C GLU A 627 11.94 27.40 11.09
N GLU A 628 12.03 28.52 10.37
CA GLU A 628 11.48 29.80 10.81
C GLU A 628 9.93 29.79 10.82
N GLN A 629 9.31 29.34 9.72
CA GLN A 629 7.85 29.21 9.61
C GLN A 629 7.27 28.37 10.75
N PHE A 630 7.90 27.22 11.07
CA PHE A 630 7.40 26.32 12.08
C PHE A 630 7.54 26.89 13.50
N ILE A 631 8.67 27.53 13.81
CA ILE A 631 8.88 28.20 15.10
C ILE A 631 7.90 29.35 15.30
N GLU A 632 7.66 30.18 14.29
CA GLU A 632 6.70 31.29 14.37
C GLU A 632 5.25 30.82 14.53
N GLN A 633 4.90 29.70 13.89
CA GLN A 633 3.60 29.06 14.12
C GLN A 633 3.45 28.62 15.58
N ILE A 634 4.45 27.94 16.13
CA ILE A 634 4.44 27.48 17.53
C ILE A 634 4.28 28.67 18.47
N LYS A 635 5.04 29.75 18.28
CA LYS A 635 4.93 30.98 19.07
C LYS A 635 3.50 31.51 19.09
N GLY A 636 2.91 31.72 17.92
CA GLY A 636 1.57 32.32 17.81
C GLY A 636 0.46 31.48 18.46
N VAL A 637 0.54 30.15 18.33
CA VAL A 637 -0.41 29.23 19.00
C VAL A 637 -0.23 29.24 20.53
N CYS A 638 1.01 29.37 21.01
CA CYS A 638 1.32 29.32 22.43
C CYS A 638 1.02 30.63 23.17
N GLU A 639 1.12 31.79 22.51
CA GLU A 639 1.04 33.12 23.14
C GLU A 639 -0.27 33.44 23.88
N GLY A 640 -1.42 32.89 23.46
CA GLY A 640 -2.69 33.24 24.11
C GLY A 640 -2.80 32.73 25.54
N GLU A 641 -3.15 33.59 26.49
CA GLU A 641 -3.33 33.17 27.89
C GLU A 641 -4.65 32.39 28.07
N ILE A 642 -4.57 31.26 28.75
CA ILE A 642 -5.74 30.46 29.17
C ILE A 642 -5.57 30.04 30.63
N ALA A 643 -6.66 29.80 31.35
CA ALA A 643 -6.61 29.43 32.78
C ALA A 643 -6.07 28.01 32.98
N GLU A 644 -6.48 27.06 32.16
CA GLU A 644 -6.01 25.67 32.21
C GLU A 644 -4.58 25.52 31.65
N PRO A 645 -3.86 24.43 31.99
CA PRO A 645 -2.59 24.12 31.35
C PRO A 645 -2.75 23.93 29.84
N LYS A 646 -1.96 24.62 29.02
CA LYS A 646 -2.04 24.57 27.56
C LYS A 646 -1.29 23.37 27.00
N ILE A 647 -1.88 22.67 26.04
CA ILE A 647 -1.26 21.50 25.43
C ILE A 647 -1.12 21.72 23.94
N ILE A 648 0.11 21.66 23.43
CA ILE A 648 0.38 21.69 21.99
C ILE A 648 0.49 20.25 21.50
N VAL A 649 -0.20 19.93 20.42
CA VAL A 649 -0.14 18.59 19.83
C VAL A 649 0.27 18.71 18.38
N PHE A 650 1.43 18.16 18.04
CA PHE A 650 1.87 18.03 16.67
C PHE A 650 1.21 16.79 16.05
N VAL A 651 0.45 17.00 14.98
CA VAL A 651 -0.38 15.97 14.35
C VAL A 651 0.10 15.77 12.92
N GLU A 652 0.50 14.55 12.58
CA GLU A 652 0.86 14.14 11.23
C GLU A 652 -0.30 14.47 10.25
N LYS A 653 0.01 15.16 9.14
CA LYS A 653 -0.97 15.87 8.30
C LYS A 653 -1.92 14.98 7.47
N THR A 654 -1.67 13.68 7.40
CA THR A 654 -2.46 12.70 6.65
C THR A 654 -3.39 11.93 7.59
N THR A 655 -3.01 10.72 8.01
CA THR A 655 -3.88 9.80 8.75
C THR A 655 -4.16 10.26 10.16
N ALA A 656 -3.20 10.84 10.88
CA ALA A 656 -3.45 11.35 12.22
C ALA A 656 -4.39 12.57 12.21
N TYR A 657 -4.20 13.47 11.24
CA TYR A 657 -5.09 14.62 11.04
C TYR A 657 -6.50 14.18 10.64
N ALA A 658 -6.62 13.19 9.75
CA ALA A 658 -7.92 12.62 9.35
C ALA A 658 -8.65 11.96 10.52
N SER A 659 -7.91 11.28 11.41
CA SER A 659 -8.45 10.72 12.66
C SER A 659 -9.03 11.81 13.56
N LEU A 660 -8.36 12.96 13.68
CA LEU A 660 -8.86 14.10 14.45
C LEU A 660 -10.05 14.82 13.76
N ASP A 661 -10.04 14.91 12.43
CA ASP A 661 -11.19 15.40 11.64
C ASP A 661 -12.44 14.53 11.83
N LEU A 662 -12.25 13.20 11.93
CA LEU A 662 -13.33 12.26 12.21
C LEU A 662 -13.90 12.45 13.61
N ALA A 663 -13.09 12.77 14.63
CA ALA A 663 -13.60 13.11 15.95
C ALA A 663 -14.56 14.31 15.87
N GLY A 664 -14.19 15.36 15.12
CA GLY A 664 -15.07 16.50 14.86
C GLY A 664 -16.33 16.13 14.08
N THR A 665 -16.19 15.33 13.03
CA THR A 665 -17.34 14.89 12.21
C THR A 665 -18.35 14.09 13.04
N ARG A 666 -17.86 13.31 14.01
CA ARG A 666 -18.65 12.53 14.96
C ARG A 666 -19.12 13.32 16.18
N ARG A 667 -18.78 14.61 16.30
CA ARG A 667 -19.08 15.46 17.47
C ARG A 667 -18.55 14.87 18.77
N TYR A 668 -17.39 14.22 18.68
CA TYR A 668 -16.73 13.59 19.81
C TYR A 668 -15.82 14.59 20.50
N ASN A 669 -16.26 15.07 21.67
CA ASN A 669 -15.63 16.19 22.35
C ASN A 669 -14.31 15.81 23.01
N TYR A 670 -13.36 16.75 23.00
CA TYR A 670 -12.13 16.68 23.79
C TYR A 670 -11.84 18.03 24.43
N ILE A 671 -10.88 18.05 25.35
CA ILE A 671 -10.66 19.24 26.18
C ILE A 671 -10.13 20.45 25.37
N ALA A 672 -10.69 21.62 25.66
CA ALA A 672 -10.46 22.84 24.88
C ALA A 672 -9.09 23.49 25.10
N ASN A 673 -8.25 23.02 26.02
CA ASN A 673 -6.88 23.50 26.25
C ASN A 673 -5.85 22.90 25.27
N VAL A 674 -6.26 21.96 24.42
CA VAL A 674 -5.43 21.36 23.37
C VAL A 674 -5.42 22.25 22.12
N ARG A 675 -4.23 22.47 21.55
CA ARG A 675 -3.98 23.19 20.29
C ARG A 675 -3.27 22.27 19.30
N PRO A 676 -4.00 21.71 18.31
CA PRO A 676 -3.39 20.93 17.24
C PRO A 676 -2.57 21.80 16.30
N ILE A 677 -1.35 21.39 15.97
CA ILE A 677 -0.51 21.96 14.91
C ILE A 677 -0.22 20.86 13.89
N PRO A 678 -0.68 20.97 12.63
CA PRO A 678 -0.35 19.98 11.61
C PRO A 678 1.14 20.01 11.30
N VAL A 679 1.76 18.83 11.22
CA VAL A 679 3.16 18.65 10.81
C VAL A 679 3.22 17.61 9.68
N PRO A 680 4.19 17.68 8.76
CA PRO A 680 4.31 16.67 7.72
C PRO A 680 4.55 15.25 8.26
N SER A 681 5.27 15.15 9.37
CA SER A 681 5.44 13.97 10.22
C SER A 681 5.94 14.45 11.58
N CYS A 682 5.73 13.68 12.64
CA CYS A 682 6.31 13.96 13.96
C CYS A 682 7.84 13.94 13.92
N MET A 683 8.46 13.28 12.93
CA MET A 683 9.91 13.31 12.74
C MET A 683 10.46 14.69 12.34
N ARG A 684 9.59 15.61 11.87
CA ARG A 684 9.96 17.03 11.65
C ARG A 684 10.12 17.79 12.97
N VAL A 685 9.60 17.27 14.08
CA VAL A 685 9.60 17.91 15.39
C VAL A 685 10.88 17.56 16.16
N GLY A 686 11.94 18.34 15.94
CA GLY A 686 13.15 18.30 16.78
C GLY A 686 13.00 18.99 18.13
N ILE A 687 14.01 18.84 19.01
CA ILE A 687 14.04 19.40 20.37
C ILE A 687 13.77 20.91 20.41
N LYS A 688 14.28 21.66 19.43
CA LYS A 688 14.10 23.11 19.34
C LYS A 688 12.63 23.52 19.30
N HIS A 689 11.79 22.76 18.61
CA HIS A 689 10.35 23.00 18.50
C HIS A 689 9.62 22.69 19.81
N VAL A 690 10.02 21.61 20.48
CA VAL A 690 9.46 21.22 21.78
C VAL A 690 9.82 22.27 22.84
N LEU A 691 11.07 22.74 22.87
CA LEU A 691 11.50 23.83 23.74
C LEU A 691 10.80 25.14 23.40
N ALA A 692 10.60 25.45 22.11
CA ALA A 692 9.82 26.62 21.70
C ALA A 692 8.38 26.56 22.25
N ALA A 693 7.70 25.41 22.12
CA ALA A 693 6.35 25.27 22.68
C ALA A 693 6.33 25.59 24.19
N PHE A 694 7.26 25.02 24.96
CA PHE A 694 7.35 25.30 26.40
C PHE A 694 7.77 26.74 26.72
N ALA A 695 8.70 27.33 25.97
CA ALA A 695 9.16 28.70 26.18
C ALA A 695 8.03 29.72 26.00
N TYR A 696 7.11 29.47 25.05
CA TYR A 696 6.09 30.45 24.63
C TYR A 696 4.70 30.22 25.21
N GLY A 697 4.46 29.16 26.00
CA GLY A 697 3.20 29.04 26.73
C GLY A 697 2.65 27.62 26.90
N ALA A 698 3.22 26.60 26.27
CA ALA A 698 2.77 25.21 26.45
C ALA A 698 3.15 24.67 27.84
N ASP A 699 2.30 23.82 28.39
CA ASP A 699 2.52 23.05 29.61
C ASP A 699 2.69 21.55 29.32
N GLY A 700 2.26 21.11 28.14
CA GLY A 700 2.48 19.76 27.60
C GLY A 700 2.62 19.76 26.08
N VAL A 701 3.36 18.78 25.56
CA VAL A 701 3.55 18.55 24.13
C VAL A 701 3.20 17.11 23.76
N GLY A 702 2.35 16.94 22.74
CA GLY A 702 1.93 15.64 22.22
C GLY A 702 2.39 15.44 20.77
N LEU A 703 2.70 14.20 20.39
CA LEU A 703 3.00 13.78 19.02
C LEU A 703 2.00 12.70 18.58
N ILE A 704 1.35 12.87 17.43
CA ILE A 704 0.40 11.88 16.88
C ILE A 704 0.77 11.57 15.44
N GLU A 705 1.18 10.32 15.17
CA GLU A 705 1.56 9.83 13.84
C GLU A 705 0.54 8.83 13.29
N GLY A 706 0.30 8.85 11.97
CA GLY A 706 -0.47 7.81 11.29
C GLY A 706 0.26 6.46 11.27
N ASP A 707 -0.47 5.35 11.37
CA ASP A 707 0.12 3.99 11.30
C ASP A 707 0.67 3.66 9.90
N ASP A 708 0.17 4.34 8.86
CA ASP A 708 0.65 4.29 7.47
C ASP A 708 1.94 5.08 7.22
N SER A 709 2.40 5.85 8.20
CA SER A 709 3.68 6.56 8.15
C SER A 709 4.85 5.57 8.24
N PRO A 710 5.94 5.77 7.48
CA PRO A 710 7.15 4.94 7.59
C PRO A 710 7.87 5.07 8.94
N PHE A 711 7.41 5.99 9.81
CA PHE A 711 7.93 6.26 11.14
C PHE A 711 6.99 5.83 12.27
N SER A 712 5.89 5.15 11.95
CA SER A 712 4.94 4.65 12.95
C SER A 712 5.54 3.58 13.87
N GLY A 713 4.76 3.19 14.88
CA GLY A 713 5.14 2.13 15.82
C GLY A 713 6.40 2.44 16.64
N GLU A 714 7.40 1.58 16.54
CA GLU A 714 8.61 1.64 17.36
C GLU A 714 9.48 2.85 17.05
N LYS A 715 9.56 3.27 15.77
CA LYS A 715 10.38 4.41 15.35
C LYS A 715 9.96 5.71 16.03
N LEU A 716 8.65 6.00 16.08
CA LEU A 716 8.10 7.14 16.82
C LEU A 716 8.42 7.05 18.31
N ARG A 717 8.30 5.86 18.92
CA ARG A 717 8.59 5.66 20.35
C ARG A 717 10.06 5.94 20.66
N GLN A 718 10.98 5.39 19.88
CA GLN A 718 12.41 5.62 20.03
C GLN A 718 12.76 7.11 19.86
N TYR A 719 12.20 7.76 18.83
CA TYR A 719 12.41 9.20 18.60
C TYR A 719 11.87 10.05 19.76
N THR A 720 10.70 9.72 20.29
CA THR A 720 10.10 10.41 21.45
C THR A 720 10.95 10.24 22.71
N THR A 721 11.52 9.05 22.93
CA THR A 721 12.46 8.81 24.05
C THR A 721 13.70 9.68 23.92
N LYS A 722 14.30 9.77 22.71
CA LYS A 722 15.43 10.67 22.46
C LYS A 722 15.11 12.12 22.81
N LEU A 723 13.95 12.63 22.38
CA LEU A 723 13.51 13.99 22.73
C LEU A 723 13.31 14.19 24.23
N LYS A 724 12.79 13.18 24.95
CA LYS A 724 12.64 13.22 26.42
C LYS A 724 13.99 13.30 27.13
N ASP A 725 14.98 12.55 26.66
CA ASP A 725 16.33 12.58 27.24
C ASP A 725 17.01 13.93 27.00
N GLU A 726 16.79 14.54 25.83
CA GLU A 726 17.25 15.90 25.54
C GLU A 726 16.54 16.94 26.42
N LEU A 727 15.21 16.84 26.60
CA LEU A 727 14.43 17.75 27.46
C LEU A 727 14.94 17.80 28.91
N ARG A 728 15.39 16.66 29.46
CA ARG A 728 15.97 16.61 30.82
C ARG A 728 17.18 17.53 30.95
N ARG A 729 18.00 17.67 29.91
CA ARG A 729 19.19 18.54 29.90
C ARG A 729 18.83 20.02 30.01
N TYR A 730 17.61 20.39 29.62
CA TYR A 730 17.08 21.75 29.68
C TYR A 730 16.18 22.00 30.92
N GLY A 731 16.14 21.06 31.87
CA GLY A 731 15.39 21.20 33.11
C GLY A 731 13.87 21.08 32.95
N VAL A 732 13.38 20.56 31.82
CA VAL A 732 11.94 20.35 31.59
C VAL A 732 11.58 18.90 31.93
N ASN A 733 10.51 18.72 32.71
CA ASN A 733 10.05 17.38 33.08
C ASN A 733 9.63 16.56 31.82
N PRO A 734 10.27 15.41 31.54
CA PRO A 734 10.01 14.62 30.33
C PRO A 734 8.60 14.00 30.28
N LEU A 735 7.87 13.93 31.40
CA LEU A 735 6.46 13.49 31.43
C LEU A 735 5.52 14.48 30.74
N ARG A 736 5.98 15.70 30.46
CA ARG A 736 5.25 16.70 29.69
C ARG A 736 5.25 16.42 28.18
N LEU A 737 6.07 15.48 27.69
CA LEU A 737 6.09 15.03 26.29
C LEU A 737 5.50 13.61 26.16
N GLN A 738 4.55 13.41 25.25
CA GLN A 738 3.96 12.10 24.97
C GLN A 738 3.75 11.88 23.48
N SER A 739 3.66 10.63 23.05
CA SER A 739 3.41 10.27 21.66
C SER A 739 2.41 9.11 21.57
N THR A 740 1.63 9.07 20.50
CA THR A 740 0.78 7.93 20.13
C THR A 740 0.76 7.75 18.61
N THR A 741 0.29 6.59 18.15
CA THR A 741 -0.04 6.37 16.74
C THR A 741 -1.53 6.12 16.58
N THR A 742 -2.06 6.37 15.39
CA THR A 742 -3.48 6.16 15.08
C THR A 742 -3.67 5.74 13.62
N THR A 743 -4.81 5.14 13.33
CA THR A 743 -5.26 4.86 11.96
C THR A 743 -6.72 5.25 11.81
N VAL A 744 -7.25 5.29 10.60
CA VAL A 744 -8.67 5.58 10.36
C VAL A 744 -9.48 4.28 10.38
N PRO A 745 -10.57 4.16 11.19
CA PRO A 745 -11.29 5.22 11.89
C PRO A 745 -11.07 5.28 13.42
N GLN A 746 -9.86 5.03 13.95
CA GLN A 746 -9.55 5.07 15.40
C GLN A 746 -9.51 6.50 15.99
N TYR A 747 -10.56 7.29 15.78
CA TYR A 747 -10.65 8.66 16.33
C TYR A 747 -10.84 8.69 17.85
N ASP A 748 -11.46 7.64 18.40
CA ASP A 748 -11.62 7.39 19.84
C ASP A 748 -10.26 7.29 20.55
N LYS A 749 -9.36 6.44 20.03
CA LYS A 749 -7.98 6.31 20.53
C LYS A 749 -7.24 7.65 20.54
N THR A 750 -7.40 8.44 19.48
CA THR A 750 -6.79 9.77 19.36
C THR A 750 -7.30 10.71 20.45
N VAL A 751 -8.62 10.73 20.70
CA VAL A 751 -9.23 11.58 21.73
C VAL A 751 -8.87 11.11 23.14
N ASP A 752 -8.88 9.80 23.41
CA ASP A 752 -8.49 9.22 24.69
C ASP A 752 -7.06 9.58 25.07
N PHE A 753 -6.15 9.60 24.07
CA PHE A 753 -4.79 10.10 24.26
C PHE A 753 -4.76 11.57 24.70
N LEU A 754 -5.53 12.45 24.04
CA LEU A 754 -5.59 13.87 24.39
C LEU A 754 -6.13 14.09 25.82
N GLN A 755 -7.17 13.35 26.20
CA GLN A 755 -7.76 13.42 27.54
C GLN A 755 -6.80 12.89 28.60
N THR A 756 -6.16 11.75 28.36
CA THR A 756 -5.15 11.15 29.25
C THR A 756 -3.97 12.10 29.44
N MET A 757 -3.52 12.72 28.35
CA MET A 757 -2.45 13.71 28.40
C MET A 757 -2.88 14.91 29.22
N SER A 758 -4.08 15.46 29.01
CA SER A 758 -4.55 16.60 29.79
C SER A 758 -4.68 16.29 31.28
N ALA A 759 -5.22 15.14 31.64
CA ALA A 759 -5.28 14.72 33.05
C ALA A 759 -3.89 14.67 33.68
N ARG A 760 -2.87 14.20 32.95
CA ARG A 760 -1.49 14.18 33.43
C ARG A 760 -0.90 15.58 33.58
N ILE A 761 -1.05 16.44 32.57
CA ILE A 761 -0.49 17.80 32.60
C ILE A 761 -1.17 18.64 33.71
N SER A 762 -2.47 18.48 33.92
CA SER A 762 -3.18 19.11 35.03
C SER A 762 -2.61 18.74 36.40
N ARG A 763 -2.18 17.48 36.59
CA ARG A 763 -1.52 17.04 37.85
C ARG A 763 -0.11 17.65 38.01
N LEU A 764 0.60 17.88 36.90
CA LEU A 764 1.93 18.51 36.93
C LEU A 764 1.87 20.03 37.11
N GLY A 765 0.69 20.63 36.90
CA GLY A 765 0.51 22.08 36.93
C GLY A 765 1.18 22.81 35.76
N LYS A 766 0.97 24.12 35.72
CA LYS A 766 1.59 25.01 34.72
C LYS A 766 3.10 25.15 34.96
N ILE A 767 3.85 25.33 33.89
CA ILE A 767 5.27 25.71 33.98
C ILE A 767 5.35 27.16 34.44
N SER A 768 6.18 27.43 35.45
CA SER A 768 6.34 28.77 36.01
C SER A 768 7.03 29.71 35.01
N GLN A 769 6.78 31.03 35.14
CA GLN A 769 7.39 32.00 34.23
C GLN A 769 8.93 31.96 34.27
N ASN A 770 9.52 31.73 35.45
CA ASN A 770 10.98 31.62 35.60
C ASN A 770 11.54 30.40 34.83
N GLU A 771 10.85 29.24 34.89
CA GLU A 771 11.25 28.08 34.09
C GLU A 771 11.10 28.35 32.59
N ARG A 772 10.05 29.04 32.16
CA ARG A 772 9.87 29.42 30.75
C ARG A 772 11.01 30.32 30.26
N GLU A 773 11.42 31.31 31.04
CA GLU A 773 12.54 32.18 30.67
C GLU A 773 13.87 31.43 30.61
N LYS A 774 14.11 30.44 31.48
CA LYS A 774 15.27 29.54 31.37
C LYS A 774 15.27 28.72 30.08
N VAL A 775 14.12 28.14 29.73
CA VAL A 775 13.95 27.38 28.48
C VAL A 775 14.12 28.30 27.27
N LYS A 776 13.61 29.53 27.33
CA LYS A 776 13.74 30.55 26.29
C LYS A 776 15.19 30.99 26.10
N ALA A 777 15.97 31.12 27.17
CA ALA A 777 17.41 31.38 27.10
C ALA A 777 18.15 30.22 26.44
N ALA A 778 17.83 28.97 26.81
CA ALA A 778 18.41 27.79 26.18
C ALA A 778 18.05 27.69 24.68
N LEU A 779 16.83 28.05 24.31
CA LEU A 779 16.38 28.08 22.91
C LEU A 779 17.19 29.06 22.06
N ARG A 780 17.56 30.23 22.61
CA ARG A 780 18.41 31.21 21.92
C ARG A 780 19.80 30.68 21.61
N ASN A 781 20.37 29.83 22.47
CA ASN A 781 21.67 29.21 22.24
C ASN A 781 21.64 28.11 21.16
N LEU A 782 20.45 27.65 20.76
CA LEU A 782 20.25 26.69 19.68
C LEU A 782 19.96 27.35 18.32
N GLN A 783 19.68 28.66 18.30
CA GLN A 783 19.54 29.47 17.08
C GLN A 783 20.93 29.85 16.58
#